data_AF-A0A8B8BZ44-F1
#
_entry.id   AF-A0A8B8BZ44-F1
#
_cell.length_a   1.000
_cell.length_b   1.000
_cell.length_c   1.000
_cell.angle_alpha   90.00
_cell.angle_beta   90.00
_cell.angle_gamma   90.00
#
_symmetry.space_group_name_H-M   'P 1'
#
loop_
_entity.id
_entity.type
_entity.pdbx_description
1 polymer ?
#
loop_
_entity_poly.entity_id
_entity_poly.type
_entity_poly.pdbx_seq_one_letter_code
_entity_poly.pdbx_strand_id
1 'polypeptide(L)'
;MGNVGTIFILCLTLNGFYLISSKCLSHEEELVYQWVSVEFLWPNDTFKQEYIDTGKYIPENNAINGIKVYNDSVFLTIPRLKVGVAASLVMIDKTSPSESPGVSAYPSWEMHIQGDCNTLQLVQSMEIDPENGLMWILDTAYVPSSPIEVAKRCLPKIVVWDINENVEVYRYVFTKEVITDPFYLNDLVLDYGTQKEVQYVYMSDTLGRRMVVYNHIEKKDYVFFHASFERNMMYSNITINGVSEMVPLSINGIAISDDFTYVYYCPMASQTLYRVPTSALRNSKTDMNTAVQTLGSKDIQSDGLYFGKGGSLFYSTLGQNGVYRWDTITNTKEAVVTNATIEWVDSLGMDALGYLWFTSNNLHKYFKNGTTPGKSNYYVWKVYVGEKGYLDVPKRGPRHACSDTDSIGTHPAEINEKWVSIDFEWQSCKQLESAVESNTFIAKNNEVHGIRSYNDKIYLTIPREKTGVMATVGVLDKQIVRPFPWSAMNKIGDCNALQSVQSVEVDINTGYIWMLDTGKSCDPKLVVYNLKKNAEVFRYEFTANELGQKHYLEDIVLDYIDYRAAFAYISDSAGQKLIIFDIAKRIARYVTHSSMNYETQHENITIAGTQTGPHHKGIKGIALSPNFRYLYYSPLASTKLYQIDTSVLRNNRSTDADIDNSVTEVGNKDFPTSGMYSSQRGLYMTDLTKGSIVKWSYSASGSFENGQVPSKTEVTKNCLAQWLESPYVDENGNLWFTSRNIEPFFGNSTMAKNFNFYLWKSNIGESSYLSGQKREASFGIKPAGGAMPLLVPILWMAMKYIFIF
;
A
#
# COMPACT_ATOMS: atom_id res chain seq x y z
N MET A 1 -15.24 -25.42 -56.28
CA MET A 1 -16.22 -25.55 -55.17
C MET A 1 -15.52 -26.31 -54.05
N GLY A 2 -15.46 -25.76 -52.83
CA GLY A 2 -14.93 -26.48 -51.66
C GLY A 2 -14.11 -25.63 -50.68
N ASN A 3 -14.82 -24.77 -49.93
CA ASN A 3 -14.52 -24.11 -48.65
C ASN A 3 -13.11 -24.23 -48.02
N VAL A 4 -12.42 -23.09 -47.98
CA VAL A 4 -11.45 -22.72 -46.93
C VAL A 4 -12.00 -21.45 -46.28
N GLY A 5 -12.44 -21.53 -45.02
CA GLY A 5 -12.96 -20.36 -44.32
C GLY A 5 -13.62 -20.65 -42.98
N THR A 6 -12.84 -21.06 -41.96
CA THR A 6 -13.28 -20.95 -40.54
C THR A 6 -12.12 -21.02 -39.52
N ILE A 7 -10.99 -20.33 -39.75
CA ILE A 7 -9.95 -20.16 -38.71
C ILE A 7 -9.37 -18.74 -38.81
N PHE A 8 -10.15 -17.69 -38.53
CA PHE A 8 -9.58 -16.34 -38.37
C PHE A 8 -10.39 -15.37 -37.50
N ILE A 9 -11.37 -15.85 -36.72
CA ILE A 9 -12.22 -14.98 -35.86
C ILE A 9 -12.09 -15.28 -34.35
N LEU A 10 -11.35 -16.32 -33.93
CA LEU A 10 -11.17 -16.64 -32.50
C LEU A 10 -9.92 -16.06 -31.82
N CYS A 11 -9.07 -15.30 -32.53
CA CYS A 11 -7.87 -14.67 -31.97
C CYS A 11 -7.98 -13.16 -31.71
N LEU A 12 -9.12 -12.53 -32.04
CA LEU A 12 -9.34 -11.09 -31.81
C LEU A 12 -10.19 -10.78 -30.57
N THR A 13 -10.76 -11.79 -29.91
CA THR A 13 -11.52 -11.60 -28.65
C THR A 13 -10.69 -11.85 -27.39
N LEU A 14 -9.59 -12.61 -27.47
CA LEU A 14 -8.69 -12.85 -26.33
C LEU A 14 -7.73 -11.70 -26.02
N ASN A 15 -7.36 -10.89 -27.03
CA ASN A 15 -6.57 -9.67 -26.81
C ASN A 15 -7.41 -8.46 -26.35
N GLY A 16 -8.75 -8.53 -26.47
CA GLY A 16 -9.66 -7.48 -26.02
C GLY A 16 -9.88 -7.46 -24.50
N PHE A 17 -9.80 -8.62 -23.83
CA PHE A 17 -9.97 -8.70 -22.37
C PHE A 17 -8.68 -8.36 -21.61
N TYR A 18 -7.50 -8.62 -22.17
CA TYR A 18 -6.21 -8.23 -21.59
C TYR A 18 -5.98 -6.71 -21.57
N LEU A 19 -6.66 -5.95 -22.46
CA LEU A 19 -6.54 -4.49 -22.54
C LEU A 19 -7.53 -3.72 -21.65
N ILE A 20 -8.46 -4.39 -20.98
CA ILE A 20 -9.48 -3.75 -20.14
C ILE A 20 -9.10 -3.82 -18.64
N SER A 21 -8.45 -4.89 -18.20
CA SER A 21 -8.01 -5.03 -16.80
C SER A 21 -6.86 -4.07 -16.44
N SER A 22 -5.94 -3.79 -17.36
CA SER A 22 -4.89 -2.77 -17.13
C SER A 22 -5.40 -1.33 -17.29
N LYS A 23 -6.69 -1.12 -17.60
CA LYS A 23 -7.30 0.19 -17.83
C LYS A 23 -8.27 0.63 -16.73
N CYS A 24 -8.67 -0.24 -15.79
CA CYS A 24 -9.59 0.18 -14.71
C CYS A 24 -8.90 0.75 -13.47
N LEU A 25 -7.56 0.80 -13.47
CA LEU A 25 -6.78 1.80 -12.75
C LEU A 25 -6.27 2.81 -13.78
N SER A 26 -7.17 3.46 -14.52
CA SER A 26 -6.79 4.64 -15.27
C SER A 26 -6.51 5.77 -14.28
N HIS A 27 -5.27 6.27 -14.39
CA HIS A 27 -4.83 7.58 -13.98
C HIS A 27 -5.79 8.66 -14.52
N GLU A 28 -6.96 8.86 -13.90
CA GLU A 28 -7.72 10.06 -14.21
C GLU A 28 -7.04 11.23 -13.51
N GLU A 29 -6.19 11.90 -14.30
CA GLU A 29 -5.81 13.27 -14.07
C GLU A 29 -7.07 14.11 -13.81
N GLU A 30 -7.16 14.71 -12.62
CA GLU A 30 -8.27 15.55 -12.24
C GLU A 30 -7.78 17.00 -12.23
N LEU A 31 -8.42 17.84 -13.05
CA LEU A 31 -8.32 19.28 -12.89
C LEU A 31 -9.19 19.67 -11.69
N VAL A 32 -8.55 20.07 -10.59
CA VAL A 32 -9.26 20.38 -9.35
C VAL A 32 -9.70 21.84 -9.33
N TYR A 33 -8.80 22.75 -9.70
CA TYR A 33 -9.07 24.19 -9.71
C TYR A 33 -8.41 24.89 -10.90
N GLN A 34 -9.00 25.99 -11.34
CA GLN A 34 -8.51 26.84 -12.42
C GLN A 34 -8.88 28.31 -12.20
N TRP A 35 -8.03 29.24 -12.66
CA TRP A 35 -8.28 30.68 -12.53
C TRP A 35 -7.86 31.45 -13.76
N VAL A 36 -8.72 32.37 -14.21
CA VAL A 36 -8.32 33.45 -15.14
C VAL A 36 -7.40 34.43 -14.42
N SER A 37 -7.82 34.87 -13.23
CA SER A 37 -7.08 35.70 -12.28
C SER A 37 -7.44 35.25 -10.87
N VAL A 38 -6.50 35.38 -9.94
CA VAL A 38 -6.72 35.00 -8.54
C VAL A 38 -7.58 36.06 -7.84
N GLU A 39 -8.68 35.64 -7.22
CA GLU A 39 -9.53 36.49 -6.38
C GLU A 39 -9.30 36.15 -4.91
N PHE A 40 -8.97 37.16 -4.11
CA PHE A 40 -8.79 37.00 -2.67
C PHE A 40 -10.12 37.10 -1.93
N LEU A 41 -10.26 36.39 -0.83
CA LEU A 41 -11.33 36.60 0.13
C LEU A 41 -11.00 37.82 1.00
N TRP A 42 -11.53 38.97 0.58
CA TRP A 42 -11.27 40.25 1.23
C TRP A 42 -12.08 40.40 2.53
N PRO A 43 -11.53 41.06 3.57
CA PRO A 43 -12.29 41.35 4.80
C PRO A 43 -13.56 42.18 4.55
N ASN A 44 -13.52 43.10 3.57
CA ASN A 44 -14.64 43.90 3.08
C ASN A 44 -14.25 44.63 1.78
N ASP A 45 -15.25 45.19 1.09
CA ASP A 45 -15.05 45.92 -0.18
C ASP A 45 -14.16 47.16 -0.05
N THR A 46 -14.20 47.88 1.07
CA THR A 46 -13.34 49.04 1.31
C THR A 46 -11.86 48.64 1.33
N PHE A 47 -11.53 47.54 2.00
CA PHE A 47 -10.17 47.01 2.06
C PHE A 47 -9.69 46.53 0.69
N LYS A 48 -10.56 45.86 -0.08
CA LYS A 48 -10.27 45.51 -1.49
C LYS A 48 -9.97 46.76 -2.32
N GLN A 49 -10.82 47.77 -2.21
CA GLN A 49 -10.69 49.00 -3.00
C GLN A 49 -9.40 49.76 -2.64
N GLU A 50 -9.02 49.82 -1.36
CA GLU A 50 -7.73 50.41 -0.94
C GLU A 50 -6.55 49.70 -1.60
N TYR A 51 -6.57 48.37 -1.65
CA TYR A 51 -5.50 47.59 -2.29
C TYR A 51 -5.43 47.83 -3.80
N ILE A 52 -6.57 48.01 -4.46
CA ILE A 52 -6.64 48.37 -5.88
C ILE A 52 -6.10 49.79 -6.09
N ASP A 53 -6.61 50.78 -5.34
CA ASP A 53 -6.26 52.19 -5.48
C ASP A 53 -4.78 52.46 -5.20
N THR A 54 -4.20 51.71 -4.27
CA THR A 54 -2.76 51.80 -3.93
C THR A 54 -1.87 50.93 -4.81
N GLY A 55 -2.44 50.17 -5.75
CA GLY A 55 -1.70 49.24 -6.62
C GLY A 55 -1.09 48.04 -5.90
N LYS A 56 -1.51 47.76 -4.65
CA LYS A 56 -1.13 46.58 -3.86
C LYS A 56 -1.82 45.31 -4.36
N TYR A 57 -2.93 45.44 -5.09
CA TYR A 57 -3.60 44.35 -5.78
C TYR A 57 -3.84 44.71 -7.25
N ILE A 58 -3.19 43.94 -8.14
CA ILE A 58 -3.39 43.95 -9.58
C ILE A 58 -3.73 42.51 -9.96
N PRO A 59 -5.00 42.16 -10.22
CA PRO A 59 -5.45 40.77 -10.40
C PRO A 59 -4.58 39.94 -11.35
N GLU A 60 -4.11 40.56 -12.44
CA GLU A 60 -3.33 39.93 -13.50
C GLU A 60 -1.90 39.57 -13.09
N ASN A 61 -1.39 40.15 -12.00
CA ASN A 61 -0.02 39.96 -11.52
C ASN A 61 0.11 38.90 -10.42
N ASN A 62 -0.99 38.25 -10.02
CA ASN A 62 -1.02 37.26 -8.94
C ASN A 62 -0.86 35.84 -9.54
N ALA A 63 0.38 35.46 -9.85
CA ALA A 63 0.70 34.17 -10.44
C ALA A 63 0.89 33.06 -9.39
N ILE A 64 0.11 31.99 -9.49
CA ILE A 64 0.24 30.80 -8.62
C ILE A 64 1.42 29.94 -9.09
N ASN A 65 2.31 29.59 -8.17
CA ASN A 65 3.49 28.77 -8.41
C ASN A 65 3.51 27.52 -7.52
N GLY A 66 3.66 27.67 -6.20
CA GLY A 66 3.84 26.58 -5.26
C GLY A 66 2.54 25.90 -4.83
N ILE A 67 2.62 24.61 -4.44
CA ILE A 67 1.51 23.89 -3.80
C ILE A 67 2.02 22.90 -2.73
N LYS A 68 1.27 22.81 -1.63
CA LYS A 68 1.32 21.70 -0.67
C LYS A 68 -0.08 21.43 -0.10
N VAL A 69 -0.30 20.19 0.35
CA VAL A 69 -1.60 19.73 0.86
C VAL A 69 -1.42 19.18 2.27
N TYR A 70 -2.35 19.48 3.17
CA TYR A 70 -2.36 18.96 4.54
C TYR A 70 -3.78 18.80 5.06
N ASN A 71 -4.19 17.59 5.48
CA ASN A 71 -5.55 17.28 5.95
C ASN A 71 -6.62 17.92 5.06
N ASP A 72 -6.57 17.60 3.77
CA ASP A 72 -7.38 18.17 2.69
C ASP A 72 -7.16 19.67 2.42
N SER A 73 -6.52 20.46 3.28
CA SER A 73 -6.26 21.87 3.02
C SER A 73 -5.23 22.04 1.91
N VAL A 74 -5.50 22.94 0.96
CA VAL A 74 -4.61 23.22 -0.18
C VAL A 74 -4.02 24.61 0.01
N PHE A 75 -2.70 24.65 0.14
CA PHE A 75 -1.92 25.88 0.27
C PHE A 75 -1.22 26.16 -1.05
N LEU A 76 -1.18 27.43 -1.44
CA LEU A 76 -0.54 27.89 -2.66
C LEU A 76 0.40 29.05 -2.38
N THR A 77 1.48 29.15 -3.15
CA THR A 77 2.32 30.35 -3.16
C THR A 77 1.99 31.23 -4.35
N ILE A 78 1.96 32.55 -4.11
CA ILE A 78 1.85 33.59 -5.13
C ILE A 78 3.07 34.49 -4.98
N PRO A 79 4.24 34.10 -5.52
CA PRO A 79 5.47 34.83 -5.27
C PRO A 79 5.36 36.27 -5.82
N ARG A 80 5.83 37.27 -5.06
CA ARG A 80 5.83 38.69 -5.46
C ARG A 80 6.84 39.01 -6.57
N LEU A 81 6.64 38.43 -7.75
CA LEU A 81 7.47 38.62 -8.95
C LEU A 81 7.11 39.89 -9.74
N LYS A 82 5.88 40.39 -9.56
CA LYS A 82 5.40 41.68 -10.07
C LYS A 82 4.75 42.49 -8.95
N VAL A 83 4.58 43.79 -9.18
CA VAL A 83 3.79 44.66 -8.30
C VAL A 83 2.32 44.22 -8.27
N GLY A 84 1.60 44.53 -7.20
CA GLY A 84 0.18 44.18 -7.09
C GLY A 84 -0.13 42.76 -6.66
N VAL A 85 0.85 42.04 -6.09
CA VAL A 85 0.60 40.77 -5.39
C VAL A 85 0.20 41.07 -3.95
N ALA A 86 -1.03 40.73 -3.57
CA ALA A 86 -1.60 41.14 -2.28
C ALA A 86 -1.02 40.32 -1.11
N ALA A 87 -1.09 38.99 -1.20
CA ALA A 87 -0.51 38.03 -0.26
C ALA A 87 0.29 36.97 -1.01
N SER A 88 1.41 36.52 -0.42
CA SER A 88 2.36 35.62 -1.08
C SER A 88 2.18 34.13 -0.75
N LEU A 89 1.42 33.83 0.30
CA LEU A 89 1.06 32.50 0.76
C LEU A 89 -0.44 32.52 1.04
N VAL A 90 -1.16 31.58 0.46
CA VAL A 90 -2.62 31.56 0.51
C VAL A 90 -3.15 30.15 0.73
N MET A 91 -4.39 30.07 1.21
CA MET A 91 -5.15 28.82 1.35
C MET A 91 -6.41 28.90 0.49
N ILE A 92 -6.75 27.81 -0.17
CA ILE A 92 -8.00 27.68 -0.95
C ILE A 92 -9.22 27.68 -0.03
N ASP A 93 -10.24 28.47 -0.37
CA ASP A 93 -11.56 28.35 0.23
C ASP A 93 -12.35 27.20 -0.40
N LYS A 94 -12.52 26.12 0.38
CA LYS A 94 -13.26 24.93 -0.03
C LYS A 94 -14.77 25.03 0.16
N THR A 95 -15.28 26.11 0.76
CA THR A 95 -16.73 26.27 0.95
C THR A 95 -17.44 26.60 -0.35
N SER A 96 -16.71 27.13 -1.34
CA SER A 96 -17.20 27.35 -2.69
C SER A 96 -17.09 26.07 -3.53
N PRO A 97 -18.16 25.61 -4.20
CA PRO A 97 -18.10 24.51 -5.15
C PRO A 97 -17.54 24.93 -6.52
N SER A 98 -17.06 26.17 -6.66
CA SER A 98 -16.49 26.70 -7.90
C SER A 98 -15.16 26.03 -8.22
N GLU A 99 -14.92 25.74 -9.50
CA GLU A 99 -13.58 25.38 -10.01
C GLU A 99 -12.61 26.57 -9.95
N SER A 100 -13.09 27.80 -9.72
CA SER A 100 -12.29 29.00 -9.46
C SER A 100 -12.59 29.55 -8.06
N PRO A 101 -12.21 28.85 -6.98
CA PRO A 101 -12.52 29.30 -5.62
C PRO A 101 -11.68 30.53 -5.26
N GLY A 102 -12.19 31.35 -4.33
CA GLY A 102 -11.40 32.42 -3.73
C GLY A 102 -10.26 31.86 -2.87
N VAL A 103 -9.26 32.70 -2.61
CA VAL A 103 -8.13 32.34 -1.73
C VAL A 103 -8.03 33.27 -0.52
N SER A 104 -7.74 32.72 0.64
CA SER A 104 -7.50 33.47 1.87
C SER A 104 -6.01 33.72 2.04
N ALA A 105 -5.62 34.94 2.43
CA ALA A 105 -4.25 35.22 2.85
C ALA A 105 -3.90 34.37 4.07
N TYR A 106 -2.87 33.54 3.98
CA TYR A 106 -2.47 32.60 5.03
C TYR A 106 -1.15 33.02 5.67
N PRO A 107 -1.02 33.00 7.01
CA PRO A 107 -2.06 32.65 8.00
C PRO A 107 -3.07 33.77 8.26
N SER A 108 -2.74 35.01 7.92
CA SER A 108 -3.63 36.18 8.04
C SER A 108 -3.12 37.33 7.18
N TRP A 109 -3.94 38.36 6.95
CA TRP A 109 -3.54 39.56 6.19
C TRP A 109 -2.39 40.34 6.85
N GLU A 110 -2.31 40.34 8.19
CA GLU A 110 -1.26 40.99 8.97
C GLU A 110 0.11 40.37 8.71
N MET A 111 0.15 39.08 8.35
CA MET A 111 1.38 38.40 7.97
C MET A 111 1.84 38.68 6.54
N HIS A 112 1.18 39.58 5.80
CA HIS A 112 1.54 39.96 4.42
C HIS A 112 1.85 41.45 4.24
N ILE A 113 2.20 42.17 5.31
CA ILE A 113 2.54 43.60 5.25
C ILE A 113 3.86 43.81 4.50
N GLN A 114 3.76 44.32 3.27
CA GLN A 114 4.94 44.59 2.45
C GLN A 114 5.90 45.57 3.14
N GLY A 115 7.17 45.19 3.17
CA GLY A 115 8.27 45.95 3.72
C GLY A 115 8.51 45.66 5.19
N ASP A 116 7.55 45.14 5.96
CA ASP A 116 7.81 44.71 7.33
C ASP A 116 8.51 43.35 7.34
N CYS A 117 9.81 43.32 7.65
CA CYS A 117 10.61 42.10 7.62
C CYS A 117 10.18 41.04 8.66
N ASN A 118 9.32 41.40 9.62
CA ASN A 118 8.67 40.43 10.52
C ASN A 118 7.54 39.65 9.84
N THR A 119 7.05 40.09 8.68
CA THR A 119 5.97 39.45 7.93
C THR A 119 6.48 38.82 6.63
N LEU A 120 5.63 38.05 5.94
CA LEU A 120 5.96 37.37 4.70
C LEU A 120 6.06 38.35 3.52
N GLN A 121 7.23 38.34 2.87
CA GLN A 121 7.57 39.28 1.80
C GLN A 121 7.42 38.63 0.43
N LEU A 122 8.15 37.55 0.17
CA LEU A 122 8.10 36.78 -1.08
C LEU A 122 8.28 35.30 -0.75
N VAL A 123 7.16 34.62 -0.49
CA VAL A 123 7.14 33.17 -0.29
C VAL A 123 7.24 32.51 -1.65
N GLN A 124 8.37 31.84 -1.88
CA GLN A 124 8.63 31.12 -3.11
C GLN A 124 8.13 29.68 -3.01
N SER A 125 8.57 28.98 -1.96
CA SER A 125 8.29 27.55 -1.76
C SER A 125 7.96 27.26 -0.31
N MET A 126 7.37 26.09 -0.09
CA MET A 126 7.06 25.57 1.24
C MET A 126 7.09 24.04 1.22
N GLU A 127 7.31 23.45 2.38
CA GLU A 127 7.11 22.02 2.62
C GLU A 127 6.30 21.83 3.90
N ILE A 128 5.43 20.82 3.94
CA ILE A 128 4.61 20.53 5.12
C ILE A 128 4.96 19.14 5.61
N ASP A 129 5.31 19.03 6.89
CA ASP A 129 5.40 17.73 7.55
C ASP A 129 3.96 17.18 7.80
N PRO A 130 3.55 16.10 7.12
CA PRO A 130 2.21 15.55 7.25
C PRO A 130 1.95 14.93 8.63
N GLU A 131 2.99 14.61 9.41
CA GLU A 131 2.85 13.94 10.70
C GLU A 131 2.47 14.88 11.84
N ASN A 132 2.94 16.13 11.79
CA ASN A 132 2.70 17.14 12.83
C ASN A 132 2.03 18.42 12.33
N GLY A 133 1.91 18.64 11.01
CA GLY A 133 1.31 19.85 10.46
C GLY A 133 2.19 21.10 10.54
N LEU A 134 3.51 20.93 10.71
CA LEU A 134 4.46 22.04 10.64
C LEU A 134 4.79 22.37 9.18
N MET A 135 4.42 23.58 8.76
CA MET A 135 4.77 24.15 7.46
C MET A 135 6.08 24.91 7.57
N TRP A 136 7.05 24.54 6.75
CA TRP A 136 8.32 25.23 6.55
C TRP A 136 8.18 26.15 5.34
N ILE A 137 8.18 27.45 5.58
CA ILE A 137 7.93 28.49 4.59
C ILE A 137 9.28 29.12 4.20
N LEU A 138 9.63 29.07 2.92
CA LEU A 138 10.80 29.76 2.37
C LEU A 138 10.38 31.12 1.80
N ASP A 139 10.73 32.18 2.53
CA ASP A 139 10.56 33.56 2.10
C ASP A 139 11.90 34.09 1.58
N THR A 140 12.02 34.26 0.26
CA THR A 140 13.24 34.77 -0.38
C THR A 140 13.39 36.29 -0.21
N ALA A 141 12.44 36.96 0.45
CA ALA A 141 12.34 38.41 0.60
C ALA A 141 12.11 39.17 -0.71
N TYR A 142 13.05 39.13 -1.65
CA TYR A 142 12.98 39.85 -2.92
C TYR A 142 13.79 39.14 -4.01
N VAL A 143 13.61 39.58 -5.26
CA VAL A 143 14.48 39.20 -6.38
C VAL A 143 15.41 40.37 -6.69
N PRO A 144 16.76 40.22 -6.64
CA PRO A 144 17.68 41.35 -6.79
C PRO A 144 17.53 42.17 -8.07
N SER A 145 17.17 41.54 -9.18
CA SER A 145 16.90 42.20 -10.47
C SER A 145 15.50 42.82 -10.59
N SER A 146 14.62 42.61 -9.60
CA SER A 146 13.26 43.12 -9.62
C SER A 146 13.22 44.62 -9.30
N PRO A 147 12.37 45.42 -9.98
CA PRO A 147 12.14 46.82 -9.63
C PRO A 147 11.32 47.02 -8.33
N ILE A 148 10.82 45.95 -7.71
CA ILE A 148 10.01 46.03 -6.49
C ILE A 148 10.91 46.37 -5.30
N GLU A 149 10.88 47.63 -4.83
CA GLU A 149 11.80 48.12 -3.80
C GLU A 149 11.41 47.70 -2.38
N VAL A 150 10.11 47.52 -2.12
CA VAL A 150 9.57 47.46 -0.75
C VAL A 150 10.19 46.34 0.09
N ALA A 151 10.54 45.21 -0.53
CA ALA A 151 11.13 44.06 0.16
C ALA A 151 12.67 44.00 0.09
N LYS A 152 13.36 44.87 -0.68
CA LYS A 152 14.83 44.83 -0.86
C LYS A 152 15.63 45.06 0.43
N ARG A 153 14.98 45.63 1.45
CA ARG A 153 15.58 45.84 2.77
C ARG A 153 15.57 44.59 3.66
N CYS A 154 14.73 43.61 3.34
CA CYS A 154 14.58 42.39 4.12
C CYS A 154 15.56 41.31 3.65
N LEU A 155 15.95 40.44 4.58
CA LEU A 155 16.77 39.28 4.30
C LEU A 155 15.88 38.05 4.09
N PRO A 156 16.32 37.06 3.29
CA PRO A 156 15.63 35.79 3.18
C PRO A 156 15.46 35.13 4.54
N LYS A 157 14.40 34.36 4.71
CA LYS A 157 14.08 33.69 5.97
C LYS A 157 13.32 32.39 5.77
N ILE A 158 13.49 31.49 6.74
CA ILE A 158 12.62 30.34 6.98
C ILE A 158 11.67 30.71 8.11
N VAL A 159 10.37 30.54 7.89
CA VAL A 159 9.34 30.64 8.94
C VAL A 159 8.71 29.27 9.09
N VAL A 160 8.62 28.75 10.31
CA VAL A 160 7.93 27.48 10.60
C VAL A 160 6.62 27.81 11.31
N TRP A 161 5.54 27.37 10.70
CA TRP A 161 4.18 27.64 11.15
C TRP A 161 3.47 26.34 11.49
N ASP A 162 2.89 26.26 12.67
CA ASP A 162 2.00 25.16 13.03
C ASP A 162 0.62 25.43 12.44
N ILE A 163 0.20 24.60 11.47
CA ILE A 163 -1.11 24.74 10.82
C ILE A 163 -2.25 24.43 11.79
N ASN A 164 -2.04 23.48 12.70
CA ASN A 164 -3.10 23.00 13.59
C ASN A 164 -3.43 24.02 14.67
N GLU A 165 -2.40 24.64 15.23
CA GLU A 165 -2.55 25.69 16.26
C GLU A 165 -2.61 27.10 15.64
N ASN A 166 -2.34 27.22 14.35
CA ASN A 166 -2.24 28.47 13.59
C ASN A 166 -1.31 29.50 14.26
N VAL A 167 -0.08 29.09 14.59
CA VAL A 167 0.93 29.94 15.24
C VAL A 167 2.31 29.78 14.60
N GLU A 168 3.09 30.85 14.60
CA GLU A 168 4.52 30.76 14.31
C GLU A 168 5.24 30.04 15.45
N VAL A 169 5.90 28.93 15.14
CA VAL A 169 6.67 28.16 16.14
C VAL A 169 8.16 28.43 16.04
N TYR A 170 8.65 28.86 14.87
CA TYR A 170 10.06 29.13 14.68
C TYR A 170 10.34 30.09 13.52
N ARG A 171 11.46 30.81 13.60
CA ARG A 171 11.96 31.66 12.53
C ARG A 171 13.48 31.66 12.48
N TYR A 172 14.01 31.65 11.27
CA TYR A 172 15.42 31.83 10.99
C TYR A 172 15.62 32.82 9.85
N VAL A 173 16.43 33.85 10.08
CA VAL A 173 16.74 34.88 9.08
C VAL A 173 18.19 34.67 8.63
N PHE A 174 18.39 34.49 7.32
CA PHE A 174 19.72 34.28 6.76
C PHE A 174 20.55 35.56 6.84
N THR A 175 21.86 35.40 6.90
CA THR A 175 22.78 36.54 6.91
C THR A 175 23.27 36.86 5.49
N LYS A 176 23.77 38.09 5.29
CA LYS A 176 24.32 38.51 3.99
C LYS A 176 25.64 37.82 3.65
N GLU A 177 26.31 37.23 4.65
CA GLU A 177 27.54 36.48 4.45
C GLU A 177 27.28 35.14 3.76
N VAL A 178 26.15 34.49 4.05
CA VAL A 178 25.79 33.20 3.45
C VAL A 178 24.96 33.41 2.17
N ILE A 179 23.96 34.29 2.23
CA ILE A 179 23.13 34.62 1.06
C ILE A 179 23.60 35.95 0.47
N THR A 180 24.53 35.84 -0.48
CA THR A 180 25.12 36.96 -1.21
C THR A 180 24.44 37.19 -2.56
N ASP A 181 24.35 38.45 -2.99
CA ASP A 181 23.80 38.80 -4.30
C ASP A 181 24.71 38.33 -5.47
N PRO A 182 24.11 37.91 -6.61
CA PRO A 182 22.67 37.68 -6.78
C PRO A 182 22.25 36.36 -6.11
N PHE A 183 21.06 36.34 -5.52
CA PHE A 183 20.44 35.12 -4.99
C PHE A 183 18.98 35.03 -5.42
N TYR A 184 18.45 33.82 -5.42
CA TYR A 184 17.02 33.54 -5.48
C TYR A 184 16.80 32.14 -4.91
N LEU A 185 16.36 32.07 -3.66
CA LEU A 185 16.10 30.78 -3.02
C LEU A 185 14.80 30.22 -3.59
N ASN A 186 14.89 29.12 -4.35
CA ASN A 186 13.75 28.59 -5.08
C ASN A 186 13.00 27.54 -4.27
N ASP A 187 13.58 26.35 -4.11
CA ASP A 187 12.94 25.22 -3.44
C ASP A 187 13.63 24.85 -2.15
N LEU A 188 12.88 24.14 -1.28
CA LEU A 188 13.39 23.57 -0.05
C LEU A 188 12.97 22.10 0.09
N VAL A 189 13.81 21.29 0.72
CA VAL A 189 13.45 19.96 1.23
C VAL A 189 13.96 19.79 2.65
N LEU A 190 13.16 19.08 3.45
CA LEU A 190 13.42 18.80 4.87
C LEU A 190 14.13 17.46 5.05
N ASP A 191 15.13 17.41 5.92
CA ASP A 191 15.92 16.20 6.21
C ASP A 191 15.88 15.87 7.71
N TYR A 192 15.37 14.69 8.03
CA TYR A 192 15.21 14.21 9.41
C TYR A 192 16.47 13.52 9.92
N GLY A 193 17.44 13.28 9.04
CA GLY A 193 18.59 12.43 9.31
C GLY A 193 18.16 11.06 9.80
N THR A 194 18.54 10.74 11.04
CA THR A 194 18.15 9.50 11.72
C THR A 194 17.19 9.75 12.89
N GLN A 195 16.61 10.95 12.98
CA GLN A 195 15.76 11.41 14.09
C GLN A 195 14.29 11.51 13.67
N LYS A 196 13.43 11.95 14.60
CA LYS A 196 11.98 12.11 14.39
C LYS A 196 11.57 13.56 14.10
N GLU A 197 12.54 14.45 13.89
CA GLU A 197 12.33 15.87 13.62
C GLU A 197 13.31 16.36 12.56
N VAL A 198 12.98 17.49 11.92
CA VAL A 198 13.82 18.13 10.92
C VAL A 198 15.16 18.55 11.53
N GLN A 199 16.25 18.03 10.98
CA GLN A 199 17.61 18.39 11.38
C GLN A 199 18.27 19.33 10.39
N TYR A 200 18.03 19.13 9.09
CA TYR A 200 18.59 19.96 8.03
C TYR A 200 17.50 20.39 7.05
N VAL A 201 17.71 21.55 6.44
CA VAL A 201 16.92 22.04 5.31
C VAL A 201 17.89 22.31 4.17
N TYR A 202 17.62 21.73 3.01
CA TYR A 202 18.40 21.96 1.80
C TYR A 202 17.60 22.86 0.87
N MET A 203 18.24 23.87 0.29
CA MET A 203 17.59 24.81 -0.62
C MET A 203 18.41 25.04 -1.89
N SER A 204 17.73 25.24 -3.00
CA SER A 204 18.36 25.70 -4.25
C SER A 204 18.45 27.22 -4.28
N ASP A 205 19.59 27.74 -4.70
CA ASP A 205 19.77 29.16 -4.99
C ASP A 205 20.04 29.34 -6.49
N THR A 206 18.98 29.67 -7.22
CA THR A 206 18.99 29.63 -8.69
C THR A 206 19.78 30.77 -9.31
N LEU A 207 19.81 31.96 -8.71
CA LEU A 207 20.64 33.06 -9.21
C LEU A 207 22.06 33.02 -8.63
N GLY A 208 22.21 32.50 -7.40
CA GLY A 208 23.51 32.31 -6.75
C GLY A 208 24.29 31.09 -7.23
N ARG A 209 23.62 30.17 -7.96
CA ARG A 209 24.19 28.97 -8.59
C ARG A 209 24.85 28.06 -7.57
N ARG A 210 24.14 27.85 -6.46
CA ARG A 210 24.64 27.14 -5.28
C ARG A 210 23.51 26.39 -4.60
N MET A 211 23.89 25.44 -3.75
CA MET A 211 22.99 24.82 -2.79
C MET A 211 23.23 25.43 -1.41
N VAL A 212 22.17 25.84 -0.73
CA VAL A 212 22.21 26.34 0.65
C VAL A 212 21.79 25.21 1.58
N VAL A 213 22.51 25.05 2.67
CA VAL A 213 22.19 24.10 3.74
C VAL A 213 21.97 24.88 5.02
N TYR A 214 20.84 24.63 5.67
CA TYR A 214 20.57 25.10 7.02
C TYR A 214 20.51 23.91 7.98
N ASN A 215 21.43 23.88 8.95
CA ASN A 215 21.42 22.95 10.08
C ASN A 215 20.52 23.53 11.17
N HIS A 216 19.32 22.95 11.30
CA HIS A 216 18.31 23.38 12.27
C HIS A 216 18.70 23.07 13.72
N ILE A 217 19.56 22.08 13.96
CA ILE A 217 20.01 21.73 15.31
C ILE A 217 21.06 22.73 15.81
N GLU A 218 22.08 23.00 15.00
CA GLU A 218 23.17 23.91 15.35
C GLU A 218 22.86 25.39 15.06
N LYS A 219 21.76 25.68 14.37
CA LYS A 219 21.37 27.03 13.91
C LYS A 219 22.45 27.68 13.04
N LYS A 220 23.05 26.87 12.16
CA LYS A 220 24.09 27.31 11.23
C LYS A 220 23.67 27.05 9.80
N ASP A 221 24.12 27.92 8.93
CA ASP A 221 23.92 27.86 7.49
C ASP A 221 25.25 27.91 6.75
N TYR A 222 25.29 27.29 5.57
CA TYR A 222 26.45 27.28 4.69
C TYR A 222 26.02 26.95 3.25
N VAL A 223 26.94 27.14 2.31
CA VAL A 223 26.69 26.97 0.88
C VAL A 223 27.69 26.02 0.24
N PHE A 224 27.24 25.35 -0.82
CA PHE A 224 28.09 24.57 -1.72
C PHE A 224 28.03 25.11 -3.13
N PHE A 225 29.19 25.09 -3.79
CA PHE A 225 29.33 25.39 -5.21
C PHE A 225 29.82 24.15 -5.94
N HIS A 226 29.30 23.90 -7.13
CA HIS A 226 29.72 22.80 -7.98
C HIS A 226 29.28 23.06 -9.42
N ALA A 227 30.04 22.55 -10.40
CA ALA A 227 29.76 22.76 -11.82
C ALA A 227 28.39 22.21 -12.26
N SER A 228 27.84 21.21 -11.56
CA SER A 228 26.49 20.67 -11.83
C SER A 228 25.35 21.60 -11.40
N PHE A 229 25.62 22.65 -10.61
CA PHE A 229 24.62 23.66 -10.27
C PHE A 229 24.49 24.70 -11.38
N GLU A 230 25.45 24.76 -12.30
CA GLU A 230 25.46 25.72 -13.39
C GLU A 230 24.43 25.38 -14.47
N ARG A 231 23.99 26.43 -15.16
CA ARG A 231 23.14 26.33 -16.35
C ARG A 231 23.96 25.88 -17.56
N ASN A 232 23.34 25.10 -18.44
CA ASN A 232 23.89 24.82 -19.76
C ASN A 232 23.13 25.64 -20.82
N MET A 233 23.84 26.58 -21.45
CA MET A 233 23.26 27.49 -22.44
C MET A 233 22.64 26.78 -23.65
N MET A 234 23.08 25.55 -23.96
CA MET A 234 22.50 24.72 -25.02
C MET A 234 21.03 24.36 -24.75
N TYR A 235 20.65 24.21 -23.48
CA TYR A 235 19.29 23.84 -23.06
C TYR A 235 18.50 25.02 -22.51
N SER A 236 18.99 26.25 -22.68
CA SER A 236 18.31 27.45 -22.17
C SER A 236 17.08 27.86 -22.98
N ASN A 237 16.90 27.36 -24.20
CA ASN A 237 15.70 27.65 -24.98
C ASN A 237 14.66 26.54 -24.75
N ILE A 238 13.55 26.87 -24.09
CA ILE A 238 12.47 25.93 -23.75
C ILE A 238 11.28 26.27 -24.64
N THR A 239 10.73 25.26 -25.34
CA THR A 239 9.57 25.45 -26.22
C THR A 239 8.36 24.77 -25.63
N ILE A 240 7.32 25.56 -25.31
CA ILE A 240 6.06 25.08 -24.74
C ILE A 240 4.92 25.51 -25.67
N ASN A 241 4.12 24.56 -26.14
CA ASN A 241 2.99 24.82 -27.05
C ASN A 241 3.37 25.73 -28.25
N GLY A 242 4.56 25.54 -28.82
CA GLY A 242 5.07 26.30 -29.97
C GLY A 242 5.66 27.68 -29.64
N VAL A 243 5.68 28.10 -28.38
CA VAL A 243 6.32 29.33 -27.91
C VAL A 243 7.67 28.99 -27.30
N SER A 244 8.75 29.50 -27.89
CA SER A 244 10.11 29.32 -27.36
C SER A 244 10.52 30.50 -26.47
N GLU A 245 10.99 30.19 -25.27
CA GLU A 245 11.47 31.15 -24.29
C GLU A 245 12.89 30.83 -23.84
N MET A 246 13.71 31.88 -23.71
CA MET A 246 15.06 31.75 -23.17
C MET A 246 14.99 31.79 -21.63
N VAL A 247 15.19 30.64 -21.01
CA VAL A 247 15.15 30.40 -19.56
C VAL A 247 16.50 29.85 -19.10
N PRO A 248 17.55 30.70 -19.00
CA PRO A 248 18.90 30.27 -18.66
C PRO A 248 19.05 30.18 -17.14
N LEU A 249 18.24 29.35 -16.47
CA LEU A 249 18.26 29.21 -15.01
C LEU A 249 19.13 28.02 -14.58
N SER A 250 19.80 28.19 -13.44
CA SER A 250 20.75 27.23 -12.88
C SER A 250 20.01 26.20 -11.99
N ILE A 251 20.65 25.61 -10.98
CA ILE A 251 20.00 24.74 -9.99
C ILE A 251 18.63 25.31 -9.59
N ASN A 252 17.59 24.51 -9.75
CA ASN A 252 16.22 24.93 -9.50
C ASN A 252 15.49 23.87 -8.67
N GLY A 253 14.71 22.97 -9.29
CA GLY A 253 14.04 21.89 -8.59
C GLY A 253 15.00 21.01 -7.80
N ILE A 254 14.62 20.70 -6.56
CA ILE A 254 15.29 19.74 -5.68
C ILE A 254 14.28 18.77 -5.08
N ALA A 255 14.72 17.55 -4.79
CA ALA A 255 13.96 16.53 -4.10
C ALA A 255 14.89 15.74 -3.16
N ILE A 256 14.35 15.07 -2.14
CA ILE A 256 15.15 14.24 -1.23
C ILE A 256 14.53 12.84 -1.17
N SER A 257 15.36 11.79 -1.16
CA SER A 257 14.85 10.43 -1.00
C SER A 257 14.13 10.26 0.34
N ASP A 258 13.17 9.35 0.37
CA ASP A 258 12.35 9.00 1.54
C ASP A 258 13.16 8.35 2.68
N ASP A 259 14.30 7.76 2.36
CA ASP A 259 15.29 7.30 3.34
C ASP A 259 16.31 8.38 3.77
N PHE A 260 16.13 9.61 3.27
CA PHE A 260 17.01 10.76 3.52
C PHE A 260 18.49 10.51 3.18
N THR A 261 18.78 9.64 2.22
CA THR A 261 20.16 9.34 1.81
C THR A 261 20.69 10.27 0.73
N TYR A 262 19.84 10.77 -0.18
CA TYR A 262 20.25 11.60 -1.30
C TYR A 262 19.34 12.81 -1.51
N VAL A 263 19.95 13.96 -1.83
CA VAL A 263 19.26 15.09 -2.45
C VAL A 263 19.48 15.03 -3.95
N TYR A 264 18.38 15.01 -4.70
CA TYR A 264 18.32 15.07 -6.15
C TYR A 264 18.09 16.50 -6.59
N TYR A 265 18.70 16.90 -7.70
CA TYR A 265 18.49 18.24 -8.25
C TYR A 265 18.77 18.28 -9.75
N CYS A 266 18.25 19.31 -10.39
CA CYS A 266 18.52 19.61 -11.79
C CYS A 266 18.60 21.12 -12.01
N PRO A 267 19.61 21.63 -12.73
CA PRO A 267 19.51 22.96 -13.32
C PRO A 267 18.38 23.02 -14.34
N MET A 268 17.59 24.09 -14.34
CA MET A 268 16.46 24.20 -15.26
C MET A 268 16.91 24.24 -16.73
N ALA A 269 18.01 24.95 -17.03
CA ALA A 269 18.66 24.89 -18.33
C ALA A 269 19.59 23.67 -18.45
N SER A 270 19.06 22.48 -18.17
CA SER A 270 19.74 21.19 -18.30
C SER A 270 18.71 20.07 -18.41
N GLN A 271 19.13 18.95 -19.01
CA GLN A 271 18.36 17.71 -19.00
C GLN A 271 18.93 16.70 -17.99
N THR A 272 20.14 16.95 -17.47
CA THR A 272 20.85 16.03 -16.60
C THR A 272 20.34 16.09 -15.16
N LEU A 273 20.00 14.93 -14.60
CA LEU A 273 19.69 14.78 -13.20
C LEU A 273 20.95 14.42 -12.41
N TYR A 274 21.14 15.11 -11.30
CA TYR A 274 22.22 14.87 -10.36
C TYR A 274 21.66 14.46 -9.00
N ARG A 275 22.51 13.82 -8.19
CA ARG A 275 22.26 13.65 -6.76
C ARG A 275 23.53 13.85 -5.94
N VAL A 276 23.36 14.12 -4.66
CA VAL A 276 24.44 14.21 -3.67
C VAL A 276 24.01 13.50 -2.39
N PRO A 277 24.88 12.70 -1.76
CA PRO A 277 24.57 12.10 -0.46
C PRO A 277 24.29 13.18 0.59
N THR A 278 23.25 12.99 1.41
CA THR A 278 22.97 13.91 2.53
C THR A 278 24.10 13.90 3.55
N SER A 279 24.80 12.77 3.74
CA SER A 279 26.00 12.70 4.58
C SER A 279 27.10 13.66 4.15
N ALA A 280 27.25 13.90 2.84
CA ALA A 280 28.16 14.90 2.29
C ALA A 280 27.64 16.32 2.53
N LEU A 281 26.35 16.55 2.30
CA LEU A 281 25.73 17.87 2.53
C LEU A 281 25.71 18.29 3.99
N ARG A 282 25.60 17.36 4.95
CA ARG A 282 25.60 17.64 6.40
C ARG A 282 26.98 18.09 6.92
N ASN A 283 28.04 17.87 6.15
CA ASN A 283 29.40 18.31 6.48
C ASN A 283 29.80 19.50 5.60
N SER A 284 29.84 20.70 6.18
CA SER A 284 30.15 21.95 5.47
C SER A 284 31.54 22.02 4.82
N LYS A 285 32.43 21.07 5.11
CA LYS A 285 33.78 20.98 4.53
C LYS A 285 33.89 19.98 3.38
N THR A 286 32.80 19.36 2.97
CA THR A 286 32.83 18.33 1.92
C THR A 286 33.23 18.91 0.57
N ASP A 287 34.15 18.24 -0.13
CA ASP A 287 34.45 18.51 -1.53
C ASP A 287 33.37 17.92 -2.44
N MET A 288 32.54 18.79 -3.02
CA MET A 288 31.43 18.40 -3.89
C MET A 288 31.88 17.65 -5.14
N ASN A 289 33.12 17.84 -5.63
CA ASN A 289 33.61 17.10 -6.79
C ASN A 289 33.71 15.58 -6.53
N THR A 290 33.81 15.19 -5.26
CA THR A 290 33.87 13.77 -4.84
C THR A 290 32.50 13.20 -4.48
N ALA A 291 31.53 14.05 -4.18
CA ALA A 291 30.23 13.65 -3.64
C ALA A 291 29.12 13.67 -4.69
N VAL A 292 29.16 14.58 -5.66
CA VAL A 292 28.12 14.72 -6.68
C VAL A 292 28.14 13.53 -7.64
N GLN A 293 26.97 12.96 -7.87
CA GLN A 293 26.75 11.84 -8.78
C GLN A 293 25.83 12.28 -9.93
N THR A 294 26.21 11.91 -11.16
CA THR A 294 25.36 12.10 -12.35
C THR A 294 24.55 10.82 -12.57
N LEU A 295 23.23 10.94 -12.66
CA LEU A 295 22.34 9.77 -12.88
C LEU A 295 22.01 9.55 -14.35
N GLY A 296 21.86 10.63 -15.11
CA GLY A 296 21.56 10.56 -16.54
C GLY A 296 20.66 11.69 -17.01
N SER A 297 20.23 11.57 -18.26
CA SER A 297 19.33 12.51 -18.92
C SER A 297 17.86 12.22 -18.56
N LYS A 298 17.08 13.27 -18.30
CA LYS A 298 15.60 13.25 -18.29
C LYS A 298 15.00 13.46 -19.67
N ASP A 299 15.83 13.71 -20.67
CA ASP A 299 15.49 13.96 -22.08
C ASP A 299 14.71 15.26 -22.34
N ILE A 300 14.32 15.96 -21.27
CA ILE A 300 13.60 17.23 -21.28
C ILE A 300 14.01 18.08 -20.07
N GLN A 301 13.86 19.39 -20.19
CA GLN A 301 14.02 20.33 -19.08
C GLN A 301 12.86 20.17 -18.08
N SER A 302 13.16 20.38 -16.81
CA SER A 302 12.19 20.31 -15.71
C SER A 302 12.31 21.53 -14.82
N ASP A 303 11.20 21.86 -14.15
CA ASP A 303 11.17 22.79 -13.04
C ASP A 303 11.06 22.00 -11.73
N GLY A 304 9.84 21.77 -11.25
CA GLY A 304 9.56 21.00 -10.04
C GLY A 304 10.08 19.58 -10.04
N LEU A 305 10.67 19.20 -8.90
CA LEU A 305 11.03 17.84 -8.53
C LEU A 305 10.32 17.47 -7.22
N TYR A 306 9.97 16.20 -7.07
CA TYR A 306 9.43 15.67 -5.82
C TYR A 306 9.77 14.19 -5.68
N PHE A 307 9.94 13.70 -4.47
CA PHE A 307 10.24 12.29 -4.23
C PHE A 307 9.07 11.62 -3.52
N GLY A 308 8.66 10.48 -4.06
CA GLY A 308 7.69 9.59 -3.45
C GLY A 308 8.36 8.48 -2.67
N LYS A 309 7.69 8.01 -1.62
CA LYS A 309 8.12 6.90 -0.76
C LYS A 309 8.25 5.55 -1.47
N GLY A 310 7.75 5.42 -2.70
CA GLY A 310 7.95 4.21 -3.50
C GLY A 310 9.31 4.13 -4.18
N GLY A 311 10.27 5.02 -3.85
CA GLY A 311 11.59 5.11 -4.49
C GLY A 311 11.59 5.94 -5.78
N SER A 312 10.52 6.69 -6.03
CA SER A 312 10.23 7.32 -7.30
C SER A 312 10.48 8.82 -7.27
N LEU A 313 11.26 9.30 -8.23
CA LEU A 313 11.41 10.74 -8.47
C LEU A 313 10.36 11.21 -9.48
N PHE A 314 9.54 12.16 -9.09
CA PHE A 314 8.59 12.85 -9.94
C PHE A 314 9.21 14.16 -10.42
N TYR A 315 9.03 14.47 -11.70
CA TYR A 315 9.57 15.69 -12.30
C TYR A 315 8.65 16.23 -13.38
N SER A 316 8.57 17.56 -13.48
CA SER A 316 7.86 18.20 -14.58
C SER A 316 8.61 18.09 -15.90
N THR A 317 7.89 18.17 -17.01
CA THR A 317 8.44 18.05 -18.36
C THR A 317 8.08 19.28 -19.19
N LEU A 318 8.91 20.32 -19.11
CA LEU A 318 8.69 21.59 -19.80
C LEU A 318 8.79 21.36 -21.33
N GLY A 319 7.66 21.50 -22.02
CA GLY A 319 7.55 21.27 -23.46
C GLY A 319 6.96 19.91 -23.87
N GLN A 320 6.72 19.01 -22.91
CA GLN A 320 5.92 17.78 -23.10
C GLN A 320 4.58 17.83 -22.37
N ASN A 321 4.31 18.96 -21.71
CA ASN A 321 3.08 19.28 -21.02
C ASN A 321 2.63 18.22 -20.01
N GLY A 322 3.52 17.81 -19.12
CA GLY A 322 3.21 16.73 -18.19
C GLY A 322 4.14 16.58 -17.01
N VAL A 323 3.85 15.57 -16.21
CA VAL A 323 4.69 15.10 -15.10
C VAL A 323 5.08 13.67 -15.38
N TYR A 324 6.36 13.37 -15.17
CA TYR A 324 6.94 12.05 -15.36
C TYR A 324 7.42 11.51 -14.03
N ARG A 325 7.50 10.18 -13.96
CA ARG A 325 8.08 9.42 -12.87
C ARG A 325 9.35 8.76 -13.36
N TRP A 326 10.39 8.82 -12.55
CA TRP A 326 11.64 8.09 -12.74
C TRP A 326 11.84 7.18 -11.54
N ASP A 327 11.74 5.87 -11.76
CA ASP A 327 12.20 4.87 -10.81
C ASP A 327 13.73 4.87 -10.78
N THR A 328 14.29 5.37 -9.68
CA THR A 328 15.74 5.54 -9.53
C THR A 328 16.49 4.22 -9.29
N ILE A 329 15.77 3.13 -9.00
CA ILE A 329 16.33 1.79 -8.78
C ILE A 329 16.40 1.04 -10.12
N THR A 330 15.30 0.96 -10.85
CA THR A 330 15.23 0.26 -12.15
C THR A 330 15.70 1.12 -13.32
N ASN A 331 15.88 2.42 -13.08
CA ASN A 331 16.23 3.43 -14.07
C ASN A 331 15.20 3.54 -15.22
N THR A 332 13.92 3.34 -14.91
CA THR A 332 12.81 3.46 -15.87
C THR A 332 12.12 4.82 -15.72
N LYS A 333 11.65 5.37 -16.85
CA LYS A 333 10.94 6.65 -16.91
C LYS A 333 9.59 6.45 -17.57
N GLU A 334 8.54 6.95 -16.95
CA GLU A 334 7.17 6.86 -17.48
C GLU A 334 6.43 8.19 -17.32
N ALA A 335 5.54 8.48 -18.27
CA ALA A 335 4.62 9.60 -18.15
C ALA A 335 3.56 9.26 -17.10
N VAL A 336 3.39 10.13 -16.11
CA VAL A 336 2.30 10.01 -15.12
C VAL A 336 1.03 10.67 -15.65
N VAL A 337 1.18 11.83 -16.27
CA VAL A 337 0.09 12.65 -16.81
C VAL A 337 0.66 13.56 -17.90
N THR A 338 -0.07 13.70 -19.01
CA THR A 338 0.26 14.65 -20.08
C THR A 338 -1.00 15.27 -20.63
N ASN A 339 -1.09 16.59 -20.64
CA ASN A 339 -2.25 17.33 -21.15
C ASN A 339 -1.80 18.70 -21.67
N ALA A 340 -2.29 19.16 -22.82
CA ALA A 340 -1.86 20.42 -23.42
C ALA A 340 -2.04 21.66 -22.51
N THR A 341 -2.93 21.60 -21.52
CA THR A 341 -3.13 22.65 -20.49
C THR A 341 -2.10 22.63 -19.36
N ILE A 342 -1.31 21.56 -19.25
CA ILE A 342 -0.23 21.41 -18.27
C ILE A 342 1.04 22.06 -18.84
N GLU A 343 1.02 23.38 -19.06
CA GLU A 343 2.09 24.07 -19.79
C GLU A 343 3.39 24.19 -18.99
N TRP A 344 3.31 24.56 -17.71
CA TRP A 344 4.46 24.76 -16.83
C TRP A 344 4.13 24.29 -15.42
N VAL A 345 4.70 23.14 -15.03
CA VAL A 345 4.54 22.59 -13.68
C VAL A 345 5.71 23.02 -12.80
N ASP A 346 5.43 23.95 -11.89
CA ASP A 346 6.41 24.58 -11.00
C ASP A 346 6.62 23.75 -9.74
N SER A 347 5.55 23.38 -9.03
CA SER A 347 5.63 22.69 -7.73
C SER A 347 4.74 21.46 -7.67
N LEU A 348 5.20 20.46 -6.94
CA LEU A 348 4.45 19.23 -6.66
C LEU A 348 4.38 18.97 -5.15
N GLY A 349 3.37 18.22 -4.74
CA GLY A 349 3.21 17.69 -3.39
C GLY A 349 2.37 16.43 -3.42
N MET A 350 2.38 15.65 -2.34
CA MET A 350 1.54 14.46 -2.24
C MET A 350 0.62 14.53 -1.04
N ASP A 351 -0.58 13.98 -1.17
CA ASP A 351 -1.50 13.84 -0.05
C ASP A 351 -1.38 12.48 0.66
N ALA A 352 -2.07 12.38 1.81
CA ALA A 352 -2.13 11.14 2.58
C ALA A 352 -2.81 9.98 1.82
N LEU A 353 -3.64 10.29 0.82
CA LEU A 353 -4.43 9.32 0.04
C LEU A 353 -3.64 8.71 -1.14
N GLY A 354 -2.56 9.34 -1.58
CA GLY A 354 -1.69 8.85 -2.65
C GLY A 354 -1.86 9.57 -3.98
N TYR A 355 -2.46 10.76 -3.97
CA TYR A 355 -2.47 11.65 -5.11
C TYR A 355 -1.22 12.53 -5.12
N LEU A 356 -0.64 12.67 -6.30
CA LEU A 356 0.32 13.72 -6.61
C LEU A 356 -0.46 14.96 -7.04
N TRP A 357 -0.33 16.03 -6.27
CA TRP A 357 -0.88 17.34 -6.53
C TRP A 357 0.19 18.22 -7.16
N PHE A 358 -0.17 19.02 -8.16
CA PHE A 358 0.76 19.94 -8.78
C PHE A 358 0.05 21.15 -9.36
N THR A 359 0.77 22.26 -9.42
CA THR A 359 0.33 23.46 -10.14
C THR A 359 0.70 23.35 -11.60
N SER A 360 -0.11 23.94 -12.47
CA SER A 360 0.28 24.26 -13.84
C SER A 360 -0.06 25.72 -14.12
N ASN A 361 0.84 26.44 -14.78
CA ASN A 361 0.61 27.83 -15.15
C ASN A 361 1.23 28.18 -16.51
N ASN A 362 1.04 29.43 -16.92
CA ASN A 362 1.55 29.95 -18.18
C ASN A 362 2.80 30.84 -17.98
N LEU A 363 3.71 30.48 -17.05
CA LEU A 363 4.85 31.35 -16.66
C LEU A 363 5.71 31.84 -17.85
N HIS A 364 5.92 30.98 -18.85
CA HIS A 364 6.64 31.33 -20.07
C HIS A 364 5.99 32.49 -20.85
N LYS A 365 4.67 32.68 -20.75
CA LYS A 365 3.94 33.82 -21.33
C LYS A 365 3.84 34.99 -20.35
N TYR A 366 3.69 34.70 -19.05
CA TYR A 366 3.43 35.67 -17.99
C TYR A 366 4.47 36.80 -17.91
N PHE A 367 5.77 36.47 -18.01
CA PHE A 367 6.83 37.47 -17.88
C PHE A 367 6.88 38.47 -19.04
N LYS A 368 6.48 38.05 -20.25
CA LYS A 368 6.46 38.93 -21.44
C LYS A 368 5.12 39.61 -21.66
N ASN A 369 4.04 38.86 -21.61
CA ASN A 369 2.72 39.28 -22.10
C ASN A 369 1.66 39.39 -20.99
N GLY A 370 1.98 38.99 -19.74
CA GLY A 370 1.01 38.92 -18.65
C GLY A 370 0.06 37.72 -18.77
N THR A 371 -1.09 37.79 -18.10
CA THR A 371 -2.16 36.79 -18.18
C THR A 371 -2.94 36.92 -19.49
N THR A 372 -3.52 35.81 -19.95
CA THR A 372 -4.42 35.83 -21.11
C THR A 372 -5.84 36.18 -20.66
N PRO A 373 -6.45 37.28 -21.13
CA PRO A 373 -7.81 37.65 -20.75
C PRO A 373 -8.84 36.58 -21.16
N GLY A 374 -9.80 36.29 -20.29
CA GLY A 374 -10.92 35.39 -20.57
C GLY A 374 -10.56 33.90 -20.67
N LYS A 375 -9.32 33.51 -20.36
CA LYS A 375 -8.87 32.11 -20.27
C LYS A 375 -8.18 31.83 -18.96
N SER A 376 -8.34 30.63 -18.43
CA SER A 376 -7.61 30.19 -17.24
C SER A 376 -6.09 30.22 -17.50
N ASN A 377 -5.34 30.76 -16.54
CA ASN A 377 -3.89 30.93 -16.58
C ASN A 377 -3.17 30.09 -15.51
N TYR A 378 -3.91 29.66 -14.49
CA TYR A 378 -3.41 28.91 -13.35
C TYR A 378 -4.32 27.73 -13.10
N TYR A 379 -3.73 26.58 -12.79
CA TYR A 379 -4.42 25.32 -12.63
C TYR A 379 -3.82 24.54 -11.45
N VAL A 380 -4.66 23.81 -10.74
CA VAL A 380 -4.25 22.80 -9.77
C VAL A 380 -4.79 21.47 -10.23
N TRP A 381 -3.89 20.52 -10.41
CA TRP A 381 -4.19 19.17 -10.85
C TRP A 381 -3.88 18.19 -9.72
N LYS A 382 -4.56 17.05 -9.74
CA LYS A 382 -4.14 15.87 -8.98
C LYS A 382 -4.23 14.61 -9.83
N VAL A 383 -3.33 13.67 -9.60
CA VAL A 383 -3.32 12.37 -10.27
C VAL A 383 -2.98 11.30 -9.24
N TYR A 384 -3.72 10.19 -9.25
CA TYR A 384 -3.42 9.08 -8.35
C TYR A 384 -2.13 8.39 -8.79
N VAL A 385 -1.15 8.32 -7.89
CA VAL A 385 0.15 7.65 -8.16
C VAL A 385 0.45 6.52 -7.19
N GLY A 386 -0.43 6.29 -6.21
CA GLY A 386 -0.27 5.21 -5.22
C GLY A 386 0.91 5.40 -4.26
N GLU A 387 1.53 6.58 -4.24
CA GLU A 387 2.75 6.91 -3.46
C GLU A 387 2.55 8.10 -2.52
N LYS A 388 3.41 8.19 -1.50
CA LYS A 388 3.34 9.12 -0.36
C LYS A 388 4.48 10.10 -0.48
N GLY A 389 4.30 11.31 0.02
CA GLY A 389 5.42 12.23 0.13
C GLY A 389 6.53 11.63 0.97
N TYR A 390 7.77 11.98 0.65
CA TYR A 390 8.97 11.48 1.32
C TYR A 390 8.97 11.70 2.85
N LEU A 391 8.18 12.66 3.35
CA LEU A 391 8.01 12.96 4.78
C LEU A 391 6.99 12.09 5.51
N ASP A 392 6.18 11.31 4.80
CA ASP A 392 5.16 10.49 5.44
C ASP A 392 5.81 9.21 6.01
N VAL A 393 6.35 9.33 7.21
CA VAL A 393 6.97 8.25 7.98
C VAL A 393 5.85 7.43 8.64
N PRO A 394 5.82 6.08 8.51
CA PRO A 394 4.84 5.29 9.25
C PRO A 394 5.05 5.51 10.74
N LYS A 395 3.96 5.72 11.49
CA LYS A 395 4.01 5.85 12.94
C LYS A 395 4.42 4.49 13.53
N ARG A 396 5.74 4.33 13.69
CA ARG A 396 6.45 3.24 14.40
C ARG A 396 6.61 1.97 13.55
N GLY A 397 7.72 1.92 12.81
CA GLY A 397 8.40 0.68 12.43
C GLY A 397 9.88 0.73 12.84
N PRO A 398 10.55 -0.41 13.09
CA PRO A 398 11.95 -0.44 13.48
C PRO A 398 12.86 0.22 12.43
N ARG A 399 13.93 0.85 12.94
CA ARG A 399 15.06 1.39 12.18
C ARG A 399 15.83 0.26 11.47
N HIS A 400 16.33 0.59 10.27
CA HIS A 400 17.21 -0.14 9.34
C HIS A 400 16.52 -0.87 8.18
N ALA A 401 17.06 -0.63 6.98
CA ALA A 401 16.69 -1.14 5.67
C ALA A 401 16.51 -2.67 5.67
N CYS A 402 15.26 -3.12 5.79
CA CYS A 402 14.87 -4.50 5.55
C CYS A 402 14.42 -4.61 4.08
N SER A 403 15.00 -5.54 3.33
CA SER A 403 14.72 -5.76 1.91
C SER A 403 14.05 -7.11 1.67
N ASP A 404 13.42 -7.25 0.50
CA ASP A 404 12.86 -8.51 -0.01
C ASP A 404 13.89 -9.66 -0.01
N THR A 405 15.19 -9.33 -0.09
CA THR A 405 16.30 -10.29 -0.15
C THR A 405 16.85 -10.71 1.21
N ASP A 406 16.44 -10.07 2.31
CA ASP A 406 16.93 -10.35 3.67
C ASP A 406 16.24 -11.57 4.31
N SER A 407 16.17 -12.68 3.57
CA SER A 407 15.67 -13.96 4.08
C SER A 407 16.82 -14.86 4.52
N ILE A 408 16.76 -15.35 5.76
CA ILE A 408 17.77 -16.24 6.37
C ILE A 408 17.10 -17.52 6.89
N GLY A 409 17.89 -18.55 7.19
CA GLY A 409 17.42 -19.84 7.71
C GLY A 409 18.01 -21.02 6.93
N THR A 410 17.58 -22.23 7.26
CA THR A 410 18.05 -23.43 6.53
C THR A 410 17.51 -23.53 5.11
N HIS A 411 16.34 -22.94 4.85
CA HIS A 411 15.71 -22.84 3.54
C HIS A 411 15.07 -21.44 3.40
N PRO A 412 15.85 -20.42 3.03
CA PRO A 412 15.34 -19.06 2.84
C PRO A 412 14.11 -19.03 1.93
N ALA A 413 13.19 -18.10 2.22
CA ALA A 413 11.97 -17.94 1.43
C ALA A 413 12.09 -16.74 0.50
N GLU A 414 11.60 -16.89 -0.73
CA GLU A 414 11.43 -15.81 -1.69
C GLU A 414 9.98 -15.32 -1.68
N ILE A 415 9.79 -14.06 -2.07
CA ILE A 415 8.45 -13.51 -2.31
C ILE A 415 8.01 -13.96 -3.70
N ASN A 416 6.98 -14.80 -3.75
CA ASN A 416 6.36 -15.22 -5.00
C ASN A 416 5.41 -14.14 -5.54
N GLU A 417 4.62 -13.51 -4.66
CA GLU A 417 3.73 -12.39 -5.00
C GLU A 417 3.60 -11.43 -3.81
N LYS A 418 3.31 -10.16 -4.08
CA LYS A 418 3.11 -9.13 -3.05
C LYS A 418 2.08 -8.09 -3.49
N TRP A 419 1.28 -7.59 -2.54
CA TRP A 419 0.18 -6.67 -2.82
C TRP A 419 0.14 -5.52 -1.82
N VAL A 420 -0.13 -4.30 -2.32
CA VAL A 420 -0.55 -3.19 -1.46
C VAL A 420 -1.96 -3.45 -0.93
N SER A 421 -2.85 -3.91 -1.81
CA SER A 421 -4.20 -4.39 -1.50
C SER A 421 -4.59 -5.47 -2.50
N ILE A 422 -5.44 -6.39 -2.09
CA ILE A 422 -5.99 -7.40 -2.98
C ILE A 422 -7.06 -6.77 -3.88
N ASP A 423 -6.94 -7.03 -5.18
CA ASP A 423 -7.94 -6.67 -6.19
C ASP A 423 -8.53 -7.94 -6.86
N PHE A 424 -9.70 -7.78 -7.45
CA PHE A 424 -10.46 -8.85 -8.07
C PHE A 424 -10.54 -8.68 -9.58
N GLU A 425 -10.89 -9.77 -10.27
CA GLU A 425 -11.22 -9.68 -11.69
C GLU A 425 -12.58 -8.98 -11.90
N TRP A 426 -12.54 -7.85 -12.63
CA TRP A 426 -13.70 -7.04 -12.97
C TRP A 426 -14.11 -7.22 -14.44
N GLN A 427 -15.41 -7.31 -14.70
CA GLN A 427 -15.95 -7.44 -16.07
C GLN A 427 -15.91 -6.11 -16.84
N SER A 428 -15.96 -4.97 -16.13
CA SER A 428 -15.86 -3.61 -16.68
C SER A 428 -15.50 -2.61 -15.58
N CYS A 429 -14.95 -1.43 -15.94
CA CYS A 429 -14.64 -0.38 -14.97
C CYS A 429 -15.91 0.13 -14.26
N LYS A 430 -17.03 0.23 -14.98
CA LYS A 430 -18.33 0.56 -14.39
C LYS A 430 -18.74 -0.41 -13.28
N GLN A 431 -18.37 -1.69 -13.38
CA GLN A 431 -18.64 -2.67 -12.32
C GLN A 431 -17.79 -2.37 -11.08
N LEU A 432 -16.51 -2.05 -11.26
CA LEU A 432 -15.61 -1.64 -10.18
C LEU A 432 -16.09 -0.35 -9.52
N GLU A 433 -16.37 0.70 -10.31
CA GLU A 433 -16.90 1.99 -9.83
C GLU A 433 -18.18 1.78 -9.01
N SER A 434 -19.14 1.03 -9.55
CA SER A 434 -20.38 0.70 -8.82
C SER A 434 -20.09 -0.07 -7.53
N ALA A 435 -19.08 -0.94 -7.52
CA ALA A 435 -18.69 -1.70 -6.33
C ALA A 435 -18.02 -0.82 -5.26
N VAL A 436 -17.21 0.14 -5.68
CA VAL A 436 -16.58 1.15 -4.82
C VAL A 436 -17.63 2.12 -4.26
N GLU A 437 -18.49 2.69 -5.11
CA GLU A 437 -19.57 3.61 -4.71
C GLU A 437 -20.54 2.96 -3.73
N SER A 438 -20.86 1.68 -3.94
CA SER A 438 -21.75 0.91 -3.06
C SER A 438 -21.05 0.35 -1.81
N ASN A 439 -19.75 0.60 -1.64
CA ASN A 439 -18.92 0.01 -0.58
C ASN A 439 -18.93 -1.53 -0.56
N THR A 440 -19.30 -2.18 -1.67
CA THR A 440 -19.22 -3.64 -1.83
C THR A 440 -17.80 -4.11 -2.16
N PHE A 441 -16.95 -3.19 -2.63
CA PHE A 441 -15.51 -3.36 -2.69
C PHE A 441 -14.80 -2.19 -2.01
N ILE A 442 -13.97 -2.50 -1.02
CA ILE A 442 -13.09 -1.55 -0.35
C ILE A 442 -11.71 -2.19 -0.34
N ALA A 443 -10.83 -1.80 -1.26
CA ALA A 443 -9.54 -2.46 -1.51
C ALA A 443 -8.77 -2.82 -0.23
N LYS A 444 -8.68 -1.86 0.71
CA LYS A 444 -7.98 -2.05 1.98
C LYS A 444 -8.57 -3.19 2.84
N ASN A 445 -9.86 -3.44 2.80
CA ASN A 445 -10.49 -4.41 3.71
C ASN A 445 -10.28 -5.89 3.33
N ASN A 446 -9.57 -6.19 2.24
CA ASN A 446 -9.40 -7.54 1.69
C ASN A 446 -8.11 -8.18 2.23
N GLU A 447 -8.24 -8.99 3.28
CA GLU A 447 -7.12 -9.64 3.97
C GLU A 447 -6.99 -11.12 3.58
N VAL A 448 -5.83 -11.53 3.05
CA VAL A 448 -5.56 -12.94 2.73
C VAL A 448 -5.16 -13.70 4.00
N HIS A 449 -5.87 -14.78 4.31
CA HIS A 449 -5.59 -15.63 5.48
C HIS A 449 -5.03 -17.00 5.08
N GLY A 450 -5.62 -17.62 4.05
CA GLY A 450 -5.34 -19.00 3.65
C GLY A 450 -4.80 -19.12 2.24
N ILE A 451 -3.94 -20.11 2.03
CA ILE A 451 -3.46 -20.52 0.72
C ILE A 451 -3.37 -22.05 0.60
N ARG A 452 -3.77 -22.57 -0.56
CA ARG A 452 -3.44 -23.93 -1.05
C ARG A 452 -3.15 -23.90 -2.55
N SER A 453 -2.42 -24.88 -3.05
CA SER A 453 -2.23 -25.07 -4.49
C SER A 453 -2.75 -26.43 -4.98
N TYR A 454 -3.12 -26.46 -6.25
CA TYR A 454 -3.50 -27.67 -6.96
C TYR A 454 -3.26 -27.51 -8.46
N ASN A 455 -2.42 -28.36 -9.07
CA ASN A 455 -2.05 -28.29 -10.49
C ASN A 455 -1.64 -26.86 -10.90
N ASP A 456 -0.65 -26.31 -10.20
CA ASP A 456 -0.10 -24.95 -10.40
C ASP A 456 -1.07 -23.77 -10.18
N LYS A 457 -2.32 -24.02 -9.80
CA LYS A 457 -3.26 -22.96 -9.41
C LYS A 457 -3.16 -22.71 -7.92
N ILE A 458 -3.12 -21.43 -7.55
CA ILE A 458 -3.12 -20.97 -6.17
C ILE A 458 -4.53 -20.54 -5.78
N TYR A 459 -5.06 -21.11 -4.71
CA TYR A 459 -6.36 -20.77 -4.12
C TYR A 459 -6.12 -19.97 -2.85
N LEU A 460 -6.80 -18.84 -2.72
CA LEU A 460 -6.69 -17.92 -1.60
C LEU A 460 -8.01 -17.84 -0.83
N THR A 461 -7.94 -17.65 0.48
CA THR A 461 -9.10 -17.26 1.30
C THR A 461 -8.96 -15.82 1.75
N ILE A 462 -10.08 -15.08 1.65
CA ILE A 462 -10.21 -13.69 2.05
C ILE A 462 -11.44 -13.62 2.96
N PRO A 463 -11.28 -13.90 4.26
CA PRO A 463 -12.41 -13.94 5.18
C PRO A 463 -13.03 -12.54 5.28
N ARG A 464 -14.36 -12.48 5.43
CA ARG A 464 -15.10 -11.22 5.49
C ARG A 464 -15.07 -10.63 6.89
N GLU A 465 -13.88 -10.34 7.42
CA GLU A 465 -13.74 -9.68 8.72
C GLU A 465 -14.28 -8.25 8.67
N LYS A 466 -14.11 -7.58 7.53
CA LYS A 466 -14.56 -6.22 7.25
C LYS A 466 -15.54 -6.16 6.08
N THR A 467 -16.24 -5.03 5.94
CA THR A 467 -17.09 -4.77 4.76
C THR A 467 -16.25 -4.55 3.51
N GLY A 468 -16.85 -4.64 2.31
CA GLY A 468 -16.12 -4.39 1.07
C GLY A 468 -15.26 -5.55 0.57
N VAL A 469 -15.51 -6.77 1.06
CA VAL A 469 -14.85 -8.00 0.58
C VAL A 469 -15.74 -8.70 -0.44
N MET A 470 -15.41 -8.51 -1.72
CA MET A 470 -16.24 -8.98 -2.84
C MET A 470 -16.34 -10.50 -2.89
N ALA A 471 -15.21 -11.20 -2.84
CA ALA A 471 -15.15 -12.66 -2.83
C ALA A 471 -14.31 -13.16 -1.66
N THR A 472 -14.73 -14.30 -1.09
CA THR A 472 -14.10 -14.89 0.09
C THR A 472 -13.20 -16.08 -0.24
N VAL A 473 -13.36 -16.65 -1.43
CA VAL A 473 -12.40 -17.58 -2.03
C VAL A 473 -12.10 -17.13 -3.45
N GLY A 474 -10.84 -17.22 -3.86
CA GLY A 474 -10.45 -16.94 -5.23
C GLY A 474 -9.27 -17.76 -5.72
N VAL A 475 -9.14 -17.85 -7.04
CA VAL A 475 -7.94 -18.35 -7.70
C VAL A 475 -7.07 -17.17 -8.05
N LEU A 476 -5.80 -17.22 -7.66
CA LEU A 476 -4.83 -16.21 -8.00
C LEU A 476 -4.36 -16.38 -9.45
N ASP A 477 -4.44 -15.30 -10.22
CA ASP A 477 -3.85 -15.20 -11.56
C ASP A 477 -2.94 -13.95 -11.55
N LYS A 478 -1.63 -14.18 -11.39
CA LYS A 478 -0.64 -13.14 -11.10
C LYS A 478 -1.00 -12.35 -9.83
N GLN A 479 -1.39 -11.08 -9.97
CA GLN A 479 -1.77 -10.23 -8.84
C GLN A 479 -3.28 -10.03 -8.69
N ILE A 480 -4.09 -10.64 -9.56
CA ILE A 480 -5.55 -10.47 -9.56
C ILE A 480 -6.22 -11.74 -9.03
N VAL A 481 -7.23 -11.56 -8.18
CA VAL A 481 -8.00 -12.67 -7.62
C VAL A 481 -9.28 -12.88 -8.42
N ARG A 482 -9.41 -14.06 -9.05
CA ARG A 482 -10.67 -14.47 -9.67
C ARG A 482 -11.58 -15.13 -8.63
N PRO A 483 -12.81 -14.64 -8.39
CA PRO A 483 -13.75 -15.28 -7.48
C PRO A 483 -13.96 -16.76 -7.81
N PHE A 484 -13.80 -17.62 -6.81
CA PHE A 484 -13.89 -19.07 -6.96
C PHE A 484 -15.03 -19.64 -6.11
N PRO A 485 -15.79 -20.65 -6.59
CA PRO A 485 -15.74 -21.23 -7.94
C PRO A 485 -16.18 -20.27 -9.06
N TRP A 486 -17.09 -19.34 -8.74
CA TRP A 486 -17.49 -18.21 -9.58
C TRP A 486 -18.09 -17.11 -8.70
N SER A 487 -18.34 -15.92 -9.25
CA SER A 487 -18.78 -14.74 -8.47
C SER A 487 -20.11 -14.95 -7.73
N ALA A 488 -21.08 -15.67 -8.32
CA ALA A 488 -22.37 -15.91 -7.67
C ALA A 488 -22.24 -16.82 -6.43
N MET A 489 -21.26 -17.75 -6.40
CA MET A 489 -20.94 -18.54 -5.21
C MET A 489 -20.23 -17.74 -4.12
N ASN A 490 -19.92 -16.48 -4.37
CA ASN A 490 -19.38 -15.54 -3.39
C ASN A 490 -20.39 -14.45 -3.03
N LYS A 491 -21.67 -14.56 -3.40
CA LYS A 491 -22.64 -13.51 -3.11
C LYS A 491 -22.95 -13.42 -1.60
N ILE A 492 -22.60 -12.30 -0.98
CA ILE A 492 -22.92 -12.04 0.43
C ILE A 492 -24.44 -12.00 0.64
N GLY A 493 -24.92 -12.62 1.74
CA GLY A 493 -26.34 -12.70 2.10
C GLY A 493 -27.13 -13.81 1.42
N ASP A 494 -26.59 -14.47 0.39
CA ASP A 494 -27.18 -15.69 -0.17
C ASP A 494 -26.64 -16.91 0.56
N CYS A 495 -27.42 -17.54 1.44
CA CYS A 495 -26.94 -18.65 2.27
C CYS A 495 -26.56 -19.91 1.46
N ASN A 496 -26.96 -20.02 0.19
CA ASN A 496 -26.45 -21.06 -0.71
C ASN A 496 -25.01 -20.77 -1.19
N ALA A 497 -24.58 -19.50 -1.17
CA ALA A 497 -23.23 -19.06 -1.49
C ALA A 497 -22.30 -19.05 -0.25
N LEU A 498 -20.99 -18.95 -0.51
CA LEU A 498 -19.95 -18.77 0.49
C LEU A 498 -20.04 -17.37 1.11
N GLN A 499 -20.00 -17.32 2.44
CA GLN A 499 -20.19 -16.10 3.21
C GLN A 499 -18.88 -15.54 3.73
N SER A 500 -18.06 -16.36 4.40
CA SER A 500 -16.75 -15.97 4.93
C SER A 500 -15.89 -17.21 5.11
N VAL A 501 -15.16 -17.61 4.08
CA VAL A 501 -14.28 -18.78 4.16
C VAL A 501 -13.00 -18.40 4.88
N GLN A 502 -12.79 -19.00 6.05
CA GLN A 502 -11.59 -18.76 6.86
C GLN A 502 -10.41 -19.59 6.34
N SER A 503 -10.62 -20.88 6.13
CA SER A 503 -9.57 -21.85 5.80
C SER A 503 -10.00 -22.82 4.72
N VAL A 504 -9.02 -23.32 3.98
CA VAL A 504 -9.18 -24.33 2.94
C VAL A 504 -8.16 -25.44 3.10
N GLU A 505 -8.56 -26.68 2.82
CA GLU A 505 -7.65 -27.81 2.71
C GLU A 505 -7.85 -28.51 1.36
N VAL A 506 -6.75 -28.83 0.69
CA VAL A 506 -6.77 -29.48 -0.62
C VAL A 506 -6.19 -30.87 -0.49
N ASP A 507 -6.99 -31.89 -0.82
CA ASP A 507 -6.45 -33.23 -1.03
C ASP A 507 -5.92 -33.36 -2.46
N ILE A 508 -4.61 -33.22 -2.60
CA ILE A 508 -3.89 -33.30 -3.88
C ILE A 508 -4.17 -34.61 -4.65
N ASN A 509 -4.43 -35.71 -3.95
CA ASN A 509 -4.65 -37.00 -4.61
C ASN A 509 -6.03 -37.07 -5.29
N THR A 510 -7.06 -36.52 -4.63
CA THR A 510 -8.43 -36.57 -5.15
C THR A 510 -8.80 -35.34 -5.98
N GLY A 511 -8.20 -34.18 -5.69
CA GLY A 511 -8.56 -32.88 -6.27
C GLY A 511 -9.80 -32.27 -5.59
N TYR A 512 -10.06 -32.61 -4.33
CA TYR A 512 -11.11 -31.97 -3.52
C TYR A 512 -10.54 -30.80 -2.74
N ILE A 513 -11.20 -29.66 -2.83
CA ILE A 513 -10.98 -28.51 -1.94
C ILE A 513 -12.12 -28.47 -0.92
N TRP A 514 -11.74 -28.48 0.35
CA TRP A 514 -12.63 -28.33 1.50
C TRP A 514 -12.58 -26.87 1.93
N MET A 515 -13.72 -26.19 1.95
CA MET A 515 -13.85 -24.78 2.29
C MET A 515 -14.63 -24.64 3.59
N LEU A 516 -13.96 -24.11 4.62
CA LEU A 516 -14.53 -23.86 5.93
C LEU A 516 -15.07 -22.44 5.99
N ASP A 517 -16.39 -22.30 5.81
CA ASP A 517 -17.11 -21.04 5.86
C ASP A 517 -17.58 -20.77 7.30
N THR A 518 -17.05 -19.71 7.92
CA THR A 518 -17.40 -19.30 9.29
C THR A 518 -18.78 -18.65 9.39
N GLY A 519 -19.46 -18.47 8.26
CA GLY A 519 -20.72 -17.76 8.23
C GLY A 519 -20.51 -16.25 8.41
N LYS A 520 -21.57 -15.50 8.13
CA LYS A 520 -21.61 -14.04 8.37
C LYS A 520 -23.02 -13.67 8.79
N SER A 521 -23.90 -13.55 7.81
CA SER A 521 -25.35 -13.41 8.00
C SER A 521 -26.10 -14.75 7.86
N CYS A 522 -25.37 -15.83 7.62
CA CYS A 522 -25.87 -17.20 7.46
C CYS A 522 -25.09 -18.13 8.38
N ASP A 523 -25.62 -19.34 8.56
CA ASP A 523 -24.99 -20.38 9.37
C ASP A 523 -23.61 -20.79 8.81
N PRO A 524 -22.64 -21.09 9.70
CA PRO A 524 -21.35 -21.64 9.30
C PRO A 524 -21.52 -22.96 8.56
N LYS A 525 -20.67 -23.22 7.58
CA LYS A 525 -20.79 -24.42 6.74
C LYS A 525 -19.47 -24.95 6.23
N LEU A 526 -19.44 -26.25 5.99
CA LEU A 526 -18.36 -26.94 5.31
C LEU A 526 -18.80 -27.30 3.90
N VAL A 527 -18.12 -26.75 2.89
CA VAL A 527 -18.41 -26.98 1.48
C VAL A 527 -17.25 -27.71 0.83
N VAL A 528 -17.50 -28.80 0.10
CA VAL A 528 -16.45 -29.52 -0.64
C VAL A 528 -16.72 -29.44 -2.13
N TYR A 529 -15.69 -29.03 -2.86
CA TYR A 529 -15.75 -28.81 -4.29
C TYR A 529 -14.74 -29.71 -5.00
N ASN A 530 -15.17 -30.33 -6.09
CA ASN A 530 -14.33 -31.16 -6.95
C ASN A 530 -13.67 -30.29 -8.01
N LEU A 531 -12.36 -30.04 -7.88
CA LEU A 531 -11.60 -29.21 -8.81
C LEU A 531 -11.50 -29.83 -10.21
N LYS A 532 -11.55 -31.16 -10.33
CA LYS A 532 -11.50 -31.88 -11.61
C LYS A 532 -12.84 -31.83 -12.35
N LYS A 533 -13.95 -31.94 -11.62
CA LYS A 533 -15.32 -31.94 -12.19
C LYS A 533 -15.96 -30.57 -12.23
N ASN A 534 -15.34 -29.57 -11.60
CA ASN A 534 -15.87 -28.23 -11.41
C ASN A 534 -17.30 -28.27 -10.83
N ALA A 535 -17.48 -28.97 -9.71
CA ALA A 535 -18.79 -29.13 -9.08
C ALA A 535 -18.69 -29.20 -7.56
N GLU A 536 -19.65 -28.59 -6.87
CA GLU A 536 -19.90 -28.86 -5.46
C GLU A 536 -20.36 -30.30 -5.30
N VAL A 537 -19.73 -31.03 -4.38
CA VAL A 537 -20.00 -32.46 -4.15
C VAL A 537 -20.49 -32.74 -2.74
N PHE A 538 -20.34 -31.78 -1.83
CA PHE A 538 -20.74 -31.91 -0.44
C PHE A 538 -20.99 -30.54 0.20
N ARG A 539 -21.99 -30.50 1.08
CA ARG A 539 -22.28 -29.37 1.96
C ARG A 539 -22.78 -29.87 3.31
N TYR A 540 -22.32 -29.23 4.36
CA TYR A 540 -22.82 -29.42 5.72
C TYR A 540 -22.98 -28.06 6.39
N GLU A 541 -24.17 -27.77 6.90
CA GLU A 541 -24.45 -26.57 7.68
C GLU A 541 -24.38 -26.93 9.15
N PHE A 542 -23.54 -26.23 9.90
CA PHE A 542 -23.39 -26.48 11.33
C PHE A 542 -24.56 -25.84 12.09
N THR A 543 -25.14 -26.60 13.01
CA THR A 543 -26.24 -26.13 13.84
C THR A 543 -25.73 -25.34 15.04
N ALA A 544 -26.58 -24.46 15.57
CA ALA A 544 -26.30 -23.74 16.82
C ALA A 544 -26.03 -24.67 18.01
N ASN A 545 -26.58 -25.90 18.02
CA ASN A 545 -26.31 -26.89 19.07
C ASN A 545 -24.89 -27.48 18.97
N GLU A 546 -24.33 -27.60 17.76
CA GLU A 546 -22.99 -28.13 17.55
C GLU A 546 -21.91 -27.07 17.86
N LEU A 547 -22.17 -25.82 17.46
CA LEU A 547 -21.22 -24.73 17.63
C LEU A 547 -21.40 -23.95 18.94
N GLY A 548 -22.58 -23.96 19.54
CA GLY A 548 -22.89 -23.10 20.67
C GLY A 548 -22.90 -21.60 20.29
N GLN A 549 -23.12 -20.75 21.29
CA GLN A 549 -23.28 -19.30 21.06
C GLN A 549 -21.98 -18.54 20.77
N LYS A 550 -20.84 -19.07 21.23
CA LYS A 550 -19.53 -18.45 21.06
C LYS A 550 -18.65 -19.39 20.25
N HIS A 551 -18.48 -19.09 18.97
CA HIS A 551 -17.64 -19.87 18.06
C HIS A 551 -16.96 -18.95 17.04
N TYR A 552 -15.80 -19.38 16.56
CA TYR A 552 -15.09 -18.81 15.43
C TYR A 552 -14.17 -19.90 14.86
N LEU A 553 -14.58 -20.50 13.74
CA LEU A 553 -13.87 -21.63 13.13
C LEU A 553 -12.59 -21.12 12.44
N GLU A 554 -11.45 -21.72 12.74
CA GLU A 554 -10.14 -21.24 12.27
C GLU A 554 -9.57 -22.15 11.18
N ASP A 555 -9.07 -23.33 11.56
CA ASP A 555 -8.34 -24.23 10.68
C ASP A 555 -9.06 -25.57 10.52
N ILE A 556 -8.77 -26.27 9.42
CA ILE A 556 -9.28 -27.61 9.12
C ILE A 556 -8.16 -28.54 8.67
N VAL A 557 -8.14 -29.77 9.17
CA VAL A 557 -7.27 -30.86 8.69
C VAL A 557 -8.07 -32.13 8.44
N LEU A 558 -7.59 -32.96 7.50
CA LEU A 558 -8.30 -34.15 7.04
C LEU A 558 -7.66 -35.41 7.58
N ASP A 559 -8.47 -36.25 8.22
CA ASP A 559 -8.05 -37.53 8.78
C ASP A 559 -8.54 -38.69 7.90
N TYR A 560 -7.58 -39.50 7.44
CA TYR A 560 -7.83 -40.61 6.52
C TYR A 560 -7.77 -41.95 7.24
N ILE A 561 -8.78 -42.79 6.99
CA ILE A 561 -8.85 -44.19 7.42
C ILE A 561 -9.13 -45.03 6.18
N ASP A 562 -8.36 -46.09 5.98
CA ASP A 562 -8.48 -47.00 4.83
C ASP A 562 -8.60 -46.24 3.49
N TYR A 563 -7.72 -45.26 3.29
CA TYR A 563 -7.60 -44.46 2.06
C TYR A 563 -8.78 -43.51 1.74
N ARG A 564 -9.70 -43.31 2.69
CA ARG A 564 -10.82 -42.36 2.57
C ARG A 564 -10.77 -41.30 3.66
N ALA A 565 -11.13 -40.07 3.32
CA ALA A 565 -11.34 -39.03 4.31
C ALA A 565 -12.49 -39.47 5.22
N ALA A 566 -12.18 -39.80 6.47
CA ALA A 566 -13.13 -40.33 7.44
C ALA A 566 -13.60 -39.24 8.40
N PHE A 567 -12.67 -38.39 8.83
CA PHE A 567 -12.96 -37.26 9.71
C PHE A 567 -12.31 -35.97 9.21
N ALA A 568 -12.90 -34.84 9.59
CA ALA A 568 -12.25 -33.54 9.55
C ALA A 568 -12.19 -32.96 10.96
N TYR A 569 -11.03 -32.42 11.33
CA TYR A 569 -10.84 -31.73 12.60
C TYR A 569 -10.80 -30.23 12.36
N ILE A 570 -11.57 -29.47 13.14
CA ILE A 570 -11.73 -28.03 12.98
C ILE A 570 -11.47 -27.34 14.32
N SER A 571 -10.58 -26.35 14.35
CA SER A 571 -10.36 -25.54 15.55
C SER A 571 -11.40 -24.43 15.68
N ASP A 572 -11.88 -24.22 16.91
CA ASP A 572 -12.78 -23.11 17.26
C ASP A 572 -12.12 -22.25 18.34
N SER A 573 -11.56 -21.11 17.93
CA SER A 573 -10.75 -20.26 18.80
C SER A 573 -11.57 -19.46 19.81
N ALA A 574 -12.80 -19.07 19.45
CA ALA A 574 -13.68 -18.33 20.35
C ALA A 574 -14.40 -19.27 21.33
N GLY A 575 -14.77 -20.47 20.86
CA GLY A 575 -15.36 -21.53 21.66
C GLY A 575 -14.34 -22.31 22.50
N GLN A 576 -13.03 -22.15 22.21
CA GLN A 576 -11.92 -22.83 22.89
C GLN A 576 -12.08 -24.36 22.87
N LYS A 577 -12.45 -24.89 21.70
CA LYS A 577 -12.81 -26.29 21.51
C LYS A 577 -12.35 -26.81 20.17
N LEU A 578 -12.29 -28.12 20.05
CA LEU A 578 -12.02 -28.82 18.80
C LEU A 578 -13.29 -29.48 18.30
N ILE A 579 -13.68 -29.21 17.06
CA ILE A 579 -14.81 -29.85 16.38
C ILE A 579 -14.30 -31.06 15.60
N ILE A 580 -14.98 -32.19 15.77
CA ILE A 580 -14.76 -33.44 15.05
C ILE A 580 -15.97 -33.65 14.14
N PHE A 581 -15.72 -33.63 12.85
CA PHE A 581 -16.73 -33.91 11.84
C PHE A 581 -16.57 -35.33 11.30
N ASP A 582 -17.57 -36.19 11.53
CA ASP A 582 -17.64 -37.52 10.94
C ASP A 582 -18.26 -37.41 9.54
N ILE A 583 -17.43 -37.58 8.51
CA ILE A 583 -17.81 -37.33 7.11
C ILE A 583 -18.87 -38.34 6.65
N ALA A 584 -18.74 -39.60 7.06
CA ALA A 584 -19.66 -40.66 6.65
C ALA A 584 -21.03 -40.51 7.33
N LYS A 585 -21.04 -40.17 8.62
CA LYS A 585 -22.28 -39.98 9.39
C LYS A 585 -22.92 -38.61 9.20
N ARG A 586 -22.16 -37.62 8.71
CA ARG A 586 -22.57 -36.21 8.63
C ARG A 586 -23.02 -35.68 9.99
N ILE A 587 -22.17 -35.88 10.99
CA ILE A 587 -22.42 -35.41 12.36
C ILE A 587 -21.18 -34.65 12.81
N ALA A 588 -21.37 -33.44 13.32
CA ALA A 588 -20.34 -32.74 14.06
C ALA A 588 -20.53 -32.97 15.57
N ARG A 589 -19.42 -33.10 16.27
CA ARG A 589 -19.37 -33.00 17.74
C ARG A 589 -18.14 -32.19 18.12
N TYR A 590 -18.02 -31.80 19.36
CA TYR A 590 -16.83 -31.12 19.84
C TYR A 590 -16.27 -31.78 21.09
N VAL A 591 -15.00 -31.50 21.37
CA VAL A 591 -14.34 -31.81 22.63
C VAL A 591 -13.71 -30.52 23.17
N THR A 592 -13.62 -30.44 24.49
CA THR A 592 -13.00 -29.33 25.21
C THR A 592 -11.89 -29.87 26.10
N HIS A 593 -10.83 -29.09 26.27
CA HIS A 593 -9.78 -29.39 27.23
C HIS A 593 -9.15 -28.07 27.71
N SER A 594 -8.69 -28.02 28.95
CA SER A 594 -8.10 -26.79 29.52
C SER A 594 -6.94 -26.21 28.70
N SER A 595 -6.15 -27.07 28.04
CA SER A 595 -5.06 -26.67 27.15
C SER A 595 -5.49 -26.06 25.81
N MET A 596 -6.80 -26.06 25.49
CA MET A 596 -7.36 -25.36 24.33
C MET A 596 -7.70 -23.90 24.67
N ASN A 597 -7.64 -23.52 25.94
CA ASN A 597 -7.91 -22.16 26.38
C ASN A 597 -6.71 -21.24 26.13
N TYR A 598 -6.98 -19.95 25.98
CA TYR A 598 -5.92 -18.94 25.91
C TYR A 598 -5.26 -18.73 27.28
N GLU A 599 -3.99 -18.35 27.29
CA GLU A 599 -3.27 -17.98 28.49
C GLU A 599 -3.17 -16.45 28.56
N THR A 600 -3.73 -15.84 29.61
CA THR A 600 -3.75 -14.36 29.78
C THR A 600 -2.35 -13.74 29.78
N GLN A 601 -1.34 -14.47 30.22
CA GLN A 601 0.07 -14.05 30.18
C GLN A 601 0.63 -13.88 28.75
N HIS A 602 -0.05 -14.41 27.73
CA HIS A 602 0.36 -14.40 26.33
C HIS A 602 -0.68 -13.80 25.38
N GLU A 603 -1.73 -13.15 25.92
CA GLU A 603 -2.75 -12.48 25.12
C GLU A 603 -2.20 -11.27 24.36
N ASN A 604 -1.11 -10.68 24.85
CA ASN A 604 -0.43 -9.56 24.21
C ASN A 604 0.76 -10.05 23.39
N ILE A 605 0.60 -10.06 22.06
CA ILE A 605 1.64 -10.50 21.13
C ILE A 605 2.32 -9.29 20.53
N THR A 606 3.63 -9.18 20.74
CA THR A 606 4.47 -8.15 20.10
C THR A 606 5.02 -8.69 18.79
N ILE A 607 4.68 -8.02 17.70
CA ILE A 607 5.10 -8.35 16.33
C ILE A 607 5.76 -7.09 15.78
N ALA A 608 6.97 -7.20 15.20
CA ALA A 608 7.69 -6.05 14.64
C ALA A 608 7.77 -4.80 15.56
N GLY A 609 7.78 -4.99 16.89
CA GLY A 609 7.80 -3.89 17.87
C GLY A 609 6.42 -3.30 18.24
N THR A 610 5.33 -3.80 17.63
CA THR A 610 3.95 -3.39 17.89
C THR A 610 3.21 -4.47 18.68
N GLN A 611 2.58 -4.07 19.77
CA GLN A 611 1.72 -4.93 20.58
C GLN A 611 0.32 -4.99 19.95
N THR A 612 -0.16 -6.20 19.64
CA THR A 612 -1.41 -6.40 18.85
C THR A 612 -2.60 -6.91 19.68
N GLY A 613 -2.42 -7.13 20.99
CA GLY A 613 -3.42 -7.72 21.89
C GLY A 613 -4.26 -6.72 22.69
N PRO A 614 -5.15 -7.21 23.58
CA PRO A 614 -5.25 -8.60 24.04
C PRO A 614 -5.99 -9.54 23.08
N HIS A 615 -5.41 -10.69 22.79
CA HIS A 615 -5.96 -11.77 21.97
C HIS A 615 -6.57 -12.87 22.85
N HIS A 616 -7.88 -12.77 23.13
CA HIS A 616 -8.63 -13.80 23.85
C HIS A 616 -9.03 -14.98 22.93
N LYS A 617 -8.03 -15.60 22.29
CA LYS A 617 -8.19 -16.64 21.26
C LYS A 617 -7.54 -17.94 21.74
N GLY A 618 -8.36 -18.98 21.92
CA GLY A 618 -7.93 -20.32 22.30
C GLY A 618 -7.26 -21.08 21.17
N ILE A 619 -7.50 -22.40 21.10
CA ILE A 619 -7.03 -23.28 20.03
C ILE A 619 -7.21 -22.64 18.65
N LYS A 620 -6.11 -22.44 17.93
CA LYS A 620 -6.12 -21.86 16.57
C LYS A 620 -5.42 -22.81 15.60
N GLY A 621 -4.09 -22.81 15.60
CA GLY A 621 -3.32 -23.70 14.75
C GLY A 621 -3.57 -25.16 15.10
N ILE A 622 -3.84 -25.98 14.08
CA ILE A 622 -3.88 -27.44 14.18
C ILE A 622 -3.12 -28.09 13.03
N ALA A 623 -2.52 -29.26 13.27
CA ALA A 623 -1.83 -30.03 12.25
C ALA A 623 -1.90 -31.52 12.55
N LEU A 624 -1.99 -32.36 11.52
CA LEU A 624 -2.13 -33.79 11.70
C LEU A 624 -0.85 -34.51 11.29
N SER A 625 -0.31 -35.34 12.19
CA SER A 625 0.84 -36.19 11.87
C SER A 625 0.62 -37.02 10.59
N PRO A 626 1.64 -37.24 9.75
CA PRO A 626 1.52 -38.01 8.50
C PRO A 626 1.09 -39.47 8.69
N ASN A 627 1.29 -40.03 9.88
CA ASN A 627 0.78 -41.35 10.25
C ASN A 627 -0.66 -41.33 10.79
N PHE A 628 -1.32 -40.17 10.79
CA PHE A 628 -2.66 -39.92 11.31
C PHE A 628 -2.85 -40.35 12.77
N ARG A 629 -1.79 -40.42 13.57
CA ARG A 629 -1.88 -40.86 14.97
C ARG A 629 -2.24 -39.71 15.90
N TYR A 630 -1.51 -38.60 15.78
CA TYR A 630 -1.64 -37.43 16.65
C TYR A 630 -2.11 -36.21 15.89
N LEU A 631 -3.09 -35.51 16.48
CA LEU A 631 -3.43 -34.14 16.14
C LEU A 631 -2.65 -33.19 17.05
N TYR A 632 -1.87 -32.31 16.46
CA TYR A 632 -1.14 -31.25 17.13
C TYR A 632 -1.97 -29.98 17.16
N TYR A 633 -1.92 -29.24 18.26
CA TYR A 633 -2.60 -27.96 18.39
C TYR A 633 -1.91 -27.01 19.36
N SER A 634 -2.20 -25.72 19.20
CA SER A 634 -1.72 -24.67 20.09
C SER A 634 -2.75 -23.54 20.18
N PRO A 635 -3.06 -23.01 21.37
CA PRO A 635 -3.77 -21.76 21.50
C PRO A 635 -2.95 -20.60 20.90
N LEU A 636 -3.62 -19.62 20.26
CA LEU A 636 -2.91 -18.46 19.69
C LEU A 636 -2.14 -17.70 20.77
N ALA A 637 -2.79 -17.42 21.90
CA ALA A 637 -2.20 -16.80 23.08
C ALA A 637 -1.60 -17.86 24.03
N SER A 638 -0.65 -18.65 23.52
CA SER A 638 0.15 -19.61 24.31
C SER A 638 1.50 -19.85 23.63
N THR A 639 2.50 -20.23 24.43
CA THR A 639 3.80 -20.70 23.94
C THR A 639 3.89 -22.23 23.87
N LYS A 640 2.86 -22.95 24.29
CA LYS A 640 2.87 -24.42 24.41
C LYS A 640 2.34 -25.11 23.16
N LEU A 641 2.89 -26.29 22.87
CA LEU A 641 2.40 -27.22 21.85
C LEU A 641 1.82 -28.45 22.54
N TYR A 642 0.62 -28.84 22.13
CA TYR A 642 -0.07 -30.03 22.64
C TYR A 642 -0.31 -31.04 21.53
N GLN A 643 -0.49 -32.29 21.92
CA GLN A 643 -0.95 -33.36 21.06
C GLN A 643 -2.09 -34.13 21.71
N ILE A 644 -2.97 -34.70 20.89
CA ILE A 644 -4.01 -35.64 21.30
C ILE A 644 -4.06 -36.81 20.32
N ASP A 645 -4.30 -38.03 20.82
CA ASP A 645 -4.39 -39.22 19.99
C ASP A 645 -5.73 -39.20 19.21
N THR A 646 -5.63 -39.39 17.90
CA THR A 646 -6.81 -39.39 17.03
C THR A 646 -7.76 -40.55 17.34
N SER A 647 -7.29 -41.65 17.94
CA SER A 647 -8.17 -42.78 18.29
C SER A 647 -9.26 -42.36 19.29
N VAL A 648 -8.94 -41.52 20.28
CA VAL A 648 -9.94 -40.95 21.20
C VAL A 648 -10.81 -39.91 20.50
N LEU A 649 -10.24 -39.16 19.54
CA LEU A 649 -11.00 -38.22 18.73
C LEU A 649 -11.93 -38.90 17.72
N ARG A 650 -11.66 -40.11 17.25
CA ARG A 650 -12.50 -40.87 16.31
C ARG A 650 -13.63 -41.58 17.04
N ASN A 651 -13.39 -42.03 18.27
CA ASN A 651 -14.38 -42.72 19.08
C ASN A 651 -15.43 -41.75 19.63
N ASN A 652 -16.68 -41.86 19.15
CA ASN A 652 -17.79 -41.02 19.63
C ASN A 652 -18.29 -41.36 21.04
N ARG A 653 -17.69 -42.36 21.70
CA ARG A 653 -17.96 -42.74 23.09
C ARG A 653 -16.85 -42.32 24.06
N SER A 654 -15.79 -41.69 23.57
CA SER A 654 -14.73 -41.17 24.44
C SER A 654 -15.31 -40.14 25.41
N THR A 655 -14.96 -40.30 26.68
CA THR A 655 -15.35 -39.43 27.80
C THR A 655 -14.35 -38.31 27.97
N ASP A 656 -14.70 -37.27 28.75
CA ASP A 656 -13.76 -36.19 29.09
C ASP A 656 -12.49 -36.74 29.76
N ALA A 657 -12.60 -37.79 30.58
CA ALA A 657 -11.46 -38.45 31.18
C ALA A 657 -10.56 -39.14 30.15
N ASP A 658 -11.12 -39.69 29.06
CA ASP A 658 -10.33 -40.27 27.97
C ASP A 658 -9.57 -39.18 27.20
N ILE A 659 -10.21 -38.00 27.02
CA ILE A 659 -9.58 -36.83 26.41
C ILE A 659 -8.44 -36.32 27.30
N ASP A 660 -8.70 -36.09 28.59
CA ASP A 660 -7.70 -35.63 29.57
C ASP A 660 -6.49 -36.56 29.63
N ASN A 661 -6.71 -37.87 29.65
CA ASN A 661 -5.63 -38.86 29.66
C ASN A 661 -4.84 -38.94 28.34
N SER A 662 -5.43 -38.51 27.22
CA SER A 662 -4.80 -38.54 25.91
C SER A 662 -4.05 -37.26 25.57
N VAL A 663 -4.40 -36.12 26.16
CA VAL A 663 -3.74 -34.84 25.90
C VAL A 663 -2.36 -34.84 26.53
N THR A 664 -1.34 -34.51 25.75
CA THR A 664 0.05 -34.39 26.24
C THR A 664 0.66 -33.07 25.76
N GLU A 665 1.35 -32.35 26.66
CA GLU A 665 2.21 -31.22 26.28
C GLU A 665 3.46 -31.77 25.59
N VAL A 666 3.65 -31.44 24.31
CA VAL A 666 4.83 -31.81 23.53
C VAL A 666 6.03 -30.98 23.98
N GLY A 667 5.81 -29.70 24.26
CA GLY A 667 6.81 -28.81 24.82
C GLY A 667 6.54 -27.33 24.58
N ASN A 668 7.47 -26.50 25.04
CA ASN A 668 7.44 -25.05 24.87
C ASN A 668 8.09 -24.64 23.54
N LYS A 669 7.36 -23.86 22.74
CA LYS A 669 7.79 -23.27 21.47
C LYS A 669 8.57 -21.97 21.65
N ASP A 670 8.40 -21.29 22.77
CA ASP A 670 8.92 -19.95 23.08
C ASP A 670 8.24 -18.80 22.32
N PHE A 671 7.24 -19.09 21.48
CA PHE A 671 6.50 -18.11 20.68
C PHE A 671 5.03 -18.48 20.47
N PRO A 672 4.12 -17.49 20.35
CA PRO A 672 2.78 -17.63 19.79
C PRO A 672 2.79 -18.12 18.34
N THR A 673 1.86 -19.01 17.98
CA THR A 673 1.72 -19.52 16.61
C THR A 673 0.31 -19.28 16.09
N SER A 674 0.20 -18.75 14.87
CA SER A 674 -1.07 -18.60 14.16
C SER A 674 -1.35 -19.84 13.32
N GLY A 675 -0.47 -20.17 12.38
CA GLY A 675 -0.62 -21.31 11.48
C GLY A 675 0.29 -22.49 11.83
N MET A 676 -0.16 -23.71 11.51
CA MET A 676 0.62 -24.93 11.64
C MET A 676 0.36 -25.89 10.47
N TYR A 677 1.38 -26.67 10.08
CA TYR A 677 1.22 -27.69 9.04
C TYR A 677 2.22 -28.82 9.19
N SER A 678 1.80 -30.03 8.85
CA SER A 678 2.63 -31.23 8.89
C SER A 678 3.11 -31.61 7.49
N SER A 679 4.41 -31.87 7.36
CA SER A 679 4.97 -32.63 6.25
C SER A 679 5.14 -34.10 6.65
N GLN A 680 5.69 -34.91 5.75
CA GLN A 680 6.14 -36.27 6.08
C GLN A 680 7.29 -36.32 7.12
N ARG A 681 8.02 -35.23 7.37
CA ARG A 681 9.24 -35.24 8.21
C ARG A 681 9.22 -34.23 9.36
N GLY A 682 8.23 -33.36 9.47
CA GLY A 682 8.14 -32.45 10.61
C GLY A 682 6.88 -31.60 10.65
N LEU A 683 6.74 -30.91 11.79
CA LEU A 683 5.71 -29.92 12.05
C LEU A 683 6.28 -28.51 11.81
N TYR A 684 5.64 -27.73 10.96
CA TYR A 684 5.99 -26.36 10.63
C TYR A 684 5.05 -25.41 11.36
N MET A 685 5.61 -24.40 12.02
CA MET A 685 4.87 -23.45 12.87
C MET A 685 5.34 -22.03 12.60
N THR A 686 4.40 -21.08 12.62
CA THR A 686 4.68 -19.65 12.47
C THR A 686 5.14 -19.05 13.81
N ASP A 687 6.35 -18.49 13.87
CA ASP A 687 6.78 -17.63 14.99
C ASP A 687 6.39 -16.18 14.69
N LEU A 688 5.28 -15.75 15.29
CA LEU A 688 4.75 -14.40 15.08
C LEU A 688 5.68 -13.29 15.61
N THR A 689 6.54 -13.60 16.58
CA THR A 689 7.37 -12.59 17.25
C THR A 689 8.63 -12.25 16.45
N LYS A 690 9.12 -13.20 15.65
CA LYS A 690 10.38 -13.07 14.89
C LYS A 690 10.19 -13.00 13.38
N GLY A 691 8.98 -13.26 12.89
CA GLY A 691 8.73 -13.31 11.45
C GLY A 691 9.34 -14.54 10.79
N SER A 692 9.26 -15.70 11.44
CA SER A 692 9.92 -16.93 10.98
C SER A 692 8.99 -18.15 10.94
N ILE A 693 9.36 -19.15 10.13
CA ILE A 693 8.78 -20.50 10.19
C ILE A 693 9.78 -21.42 10.89
N VAL A 694 9.32 -22.11 11.93
CA VAL A 694 10.11 -23.06 12.70
C VAL A 694 9.61 -24.47 12.43
N LYS A 695 10.54 -25.39 12.14
CA LYS A 695 10.27 -26.82 11.99
C LYS A 695 10.66 -27.57 13.26
N TRP A 696 9.79 -28.45 13.73
CA TRP A 696 10.11 -29.50 14.69
C TRP A 696 10.10 -30.85 13.97
N SER A 697 11.23 -31.54 13.95
CA SER A 697 11.38 -32.77 13.17
C SER A 697 10.69 -33.96 13.84
N TYR A 698 10.01 -34.78 13.03
CA TYR A 698 9.42 -36.04 13.48
C TYR A 698 10.47 -37.15 13.57
N SER A 699 10.17 -38.19 14.36
CA SER A 699 10.94 -39.42 14.33
C SER A 699 10.62 -40.23 13.06
N ALA A 700 11.32 -41.36 12.87
CA ALA A 700 11.03 -42.28 11.77
C ALA A 700 9.59 -42.81 11.77
N SER A 701 8.88 -42.71 12.90
CA SER A 701 7.47 -43.08 13.03
C SER A 701 6.50 -42.10 12.35
N GLY A 702 6.97 -40.92 11.91
CA GLY A 702 6.11 -39.87 11.37
C GLY A 702 5.34 -39.08 12.43
N SER A 703 5.81 -39.10 13.68
CA SER A 703 5.28 -38.29 14.79
C SER A 703 6.39 -38.00 15.79
N PHE A 704 6.12 -37.15 16.79
CA PHE A 704 7.01 -37.01 17.95
C PHE A 704 6.99 -38.29 18.82
N GLU A 705 8.13 -38.65 19.41
CA GLU A 705 8.23 -39.72 20.38
C GLU A 705 8.07 -39.18 21.80
N ASN A 706 7.29 -39.87 22.63
CA ASN A 706 7.06 -39.45 24.02
C ASN A 706 8.39 -39.33 24.78
N GLY A 707 8.62 -38.17 25.39
CA GLY A 707 9.82 -37.87 26.17
C GLY A 707 11.04 -37.45 25.35
N GLN A 708 10.97 -37.43 24.02
CA GLN A 708 12.02 -36.84 23.18
C GLN A 708 11.73 -35.37 22.90
N VAL A 709 12.74 -34.52 23.09
CA VAL A 709 12.67 -33.11 22.68
C VAL A 709 12.90 -33.06 21.16
N PRO A 710 11.91 -32.61 20.36
CA PRO A 710 12.08 -32.55 18.91
C PRO A 710 13.22 -31.61 18.52
N SER A 711 13.98 -32.00 17.50
CA SER A 711 14.99 -31.10 16.92
C SER A 711 14.29 -29.90 16.28
N LYS A 712 14.64 -28.70 16.75
CA LYS A 712 14.09 -27.41 16.28
C LYS A 712 15.00 -26.82 15.21
N THR A 713 14.43 -26.31 14.13
CA THR A 713 15.18 -25.63 13.06
C THR A 713 14.41 -24.41 12.57
N GLU A 714 15.08 -23.26 12.49
CA GLU A 714 14.53 -22.09 11.80
C GLU A 714 14.63 -22.34 10.29
N VAL A 715 13.48 -22.49 9.64
CA VAL A 715 13.39 -22.82 8.21
C VAL A 715 13.68 -21.56 7.42
N THR A 716 12.91 -20.51 7.68
CA THR A 716 13.05 -19.19 7.06
C THR A 716 12.69 -18.11 8.07
N LYS A 717 13.32 -16.95 7.94
CA LYS A 717 13.06 -15.74 8.71
C LYS A 717 13.27 -14.52 7.81
N ASN A 718 12.32 -13.58 7.85
CA ASN A 718 12.42 -12.30 7.16
C ASN A 718 11.69 -11.22 7.98
N CYS A 719 12.27 -10.02 8.09
CA CYS A 719 11.69 -8.91 8.85
C CYS A 719 10.43 -8.28 8.22
N LEU A 720 10.17 -8.50 6.93
CA LEU A 720 8.91 -8.16 6.26
C LEU A 720 7.79 -9.16 6.60
N ALA A 721 8.13 -10.38 7.03
CA ALA A 721 7.14 -11.39 7.40
C ALA A 721 6.54 -11.04 8.76
N GLN A 722 5.46 -10.28 8.74
CA GLN A 722 4.64 -9.96 9.91
C GLN A 722 3.36 -10.78 9.85
N TRP A 723 2.82 -11.16 11.02
CA TRP A 723 1.60 -11.97 11.13
C TRP A 723 1.51 -13.10 10.09
N LEU A 724 2.41 -14.10 10.23
CA LEU A 724 2.46 -15.22 9.29
C LEU A 724 1.26 -16.15 9.51
N GLU A 725 0.69 -16.64 8.41
CA GLU A 725 -0.43 -17.60 8.44
C GLU A 725 -0.28 -18.70 7.39
N SER A 726 -1.07 -19.76 7.60
CA SER A 726 -1.31 -20.84 6.63
C SER A 726 -0.06 -21.43 5.96
N PRO A 727 0.96 -21.87 6.72
CA PRO A 727 2.02 -22.66 6.12
C PRO A 727 1.42 -23.91 5.47
N TYR A 728 1.88 -24.29 4.28
CA TYR A 728 1.56 -25.59 3.70
C TYR A 728 2.66 -26.05 2.74
N VAL A 729 2.74 -27.37 2.52
CA VAL A 729 3.71 -27.97 1.59
C VAL A 729 2.97 -28.46 0.35
N ASP A 730 3.38 -27.98 -0.83
CA ASP A 730 2.79 -28.38 -2.11
C ASP A 730 3.33 -29.75 -2.62
N GLU A 731 2.81 -30.21 -3.75
CA GLU A 731 3.21 -31.48 -4.38
C GLU A 731 4.64 -31.47 -4.94
N ASN A 732 5.22 -30.28 -5.14
CA ASN A 732 6.58 -30.07 -5.64
C ASN A 732 7.61 -29.89 -4.51
N GLY A 733 7.16 -29.98 -3.25
CA GLY A 733 7.98 -29.82 -2.06
C GLY A 733 8.40 -28.41 -1.73
N ASN A 734 7.59 -27.43 -2.14
CA ASN A 734 7.71 -26.06 -1.69
C ASN A 734 6.82 -25.82 -0.46
N LEU A 735 7.40 -25.21 0.56
CA LEU A 735 6.69 -24.58 1.65
C LEU A 735 6.18 -23.21 1.19
N TRP A 736 4.89 -23.00 1.32
CA TRP A 736 4.21 -21.74 1.06
C TRP A 736 3.60 -21.20 2.34
N PHE A 737 3.55 -19.88 2.49
CA PHE A 737 2.86 -19.22 3.59
C PHE A 737 2.52 -17.78 3.22
N THR A 738 1.53 -17.21 3.90
CA THR A 738 1.16 -15.80 3.75
C THR A 738 1.70 -15.00 4.93
N SER A 739 1.95 -13.71 4.70
CA SER A 739 2.21 -12.76 5.78
C SER A 739 1.52 -11.43 5.49
N ARG A 740 1.20 -10.68 6.55
CA ARG A 740 0.61 -9.34 6.44
C ARG A 740 1.21 -8.36 7.43
N ASN A 741 1.42 -7.13 6.98
CA ASN A 741 1.88 -6.05 7.86
C ASN A 741 0.83 -5.81 8.95
N ILE A 742 1.24 -5.70 10.22
CA ILE A 742 0.30 -5.51 11.34
C ILE A 742 -0.15 -4.06 11.52
N GLU A 743 0.66 -3.09 11.10
CA GLU A 743 0.44 -1.66 11.33
C GLU A 743 -0.90 -1.17 10.77
N PRO A 744 -1.35 -1.61 9.57
CA PRO A 744 -2.63 -1.15 9.03
C PRO A 744 -3.86 -1.81 9.67
N PHE A 745 -3.68 -2.86 10.48
CA PHE A 745 -4.77 -3.64 11.07
C PHE A 745 -4.88 -3.47 12.58
N PHE A 746 -3.76 -3.27 13.26
CA PHE A 746 -3.67 -3.12 14.72
C PHE A 746 -3.11 -1.76 15.14
N GLY A 747 -2.59 -0.95 14.21
CA GLY A 747 -2.09 0.40 14.46
C GLY A 747 -3.04 1.49 13.95
N ASN A 748 -2.67 2.75 14.17
CA ASN A 748 -3.41 3.93 13.68
C ASN A 748 -3.00 4.33 12.23
N SER A 749 -2.47 3.39 11.45
CA SER A 749 -2.03 3.65 10.07
C SER A 749 -3.07 3.19 9.05
N THR A 750 -3.14 3.86 7.90
CA THR A 750 -3.96 3.42 6.76
C THR A 750 -3.16 2.49 5.87
N MET A 751 -3.81 1.49 5.24
CA MET A 751 -3.22 0.67 4.18
C MET A 751 -2.94 1.51 2.94
N ALA A 752 -1.85 2.27 2.96
CA ALA A 752 -1.43 3.04 1.81
C ALA A 752 0.10 3.15 1.83
N LYS A 753 0.71 2.73 0.71
CA LYS A 753 2.11 2.94 0.28
C LYS A 753 3.20 1.90 0.52
N ASN A 754 2.92 0.72 1.07
CA ASN A 754 3.85 -0.42 1.05
C ASN A 754 3.10 -1.70 0.69
N PHE A 755 3.81 -2.71 0.20
CA PHE A 755 3.24 -4.06 0.10
C PHE A 755 2.82 -4.52 1.51
N ASN A 756 1.54 -4.82 1.66
CA ASN A 756 0.89 -5.18 2.93
C ASN A 756 0.63 -6.67 3.05
N PHE A 757 0.54 -7.36 1.93
CA PHE A 757 0.32 -8.79 1.85
C PHE A 757 1.44 -9.42 1.03
N TYR A 758 1.93 -10.56 1.50
CA TYR A 758 3.02 -11.27 0.85
C TYR A 758 2.67 -12.74 0.77
N LEU A 759 2.97 -13.32 -0.38
CA LEU A 759 2.96 -14.74 -0.60
C LEU A 759 4.41 -15.22 -0.71
N TRP A 760 4.82 -16.07 0.22
CA TRP A 760 6.17 -16.58 0.31
C TRP A 760 6.26 -18.02 -0.17
N LYS A 761 7.42 -18.36 -0.73
CA LYS A 761 7.75 -19.70 -1.19
C LYS A 761 9.16 -20.07 -0.75
N SER A 762 9.35 -21.30 -0.27
CA SER A 762 10.66 -21.85 0.08
C SER A 762 10.72 -23.30 -0.36
N ASN A 763 11.74 -23.69 -1.11
CA ASN A 763 11.92 -25.10 -1.49
C ASN A 763 12.52 -25.87 -0.31
N ILE A 764 11.77 -26.83 0.24
CA ILE A 764 12.20 -27.63 1.39
C ILE A 764 12.41 -29.11 1.03
N GLY A 765 12.00 -29.53 -0.17
CA GLY A 765 12.17 -30.90 -0.67
C GLY A 765 11.41 -31.96 0.13
N GLU A 766 10.35 -31.58 0.85
CA GLU A 766 9.49 -32.50 1.60
C GLU A 766 8.11 -32.61 0.95
N SER A 767 7.27 -33.52 1.42
CA SER A 767 5.91 -33.67 0.89
C SER A 767 4.88 -33.48 2.00
N SER A 768 3.67 -33.06 1.61
CA SER A 768 2.52 -32.89 2.52
C SER A 768 2.26 -34.16 3.35
N TYR A 769 1.72 -34.00 4.58
CA TYR A 769 1.18 -35.11 5.37
C TYR A 769 0.16 -35.97 4.62
N LEU A 770 -0.46 -35.41 3.57
CA LEU A 770 -1.41 -36.11 2.71
C LEU A 770 -0.77 -36.96 1.59
N SER A 771 0.56 -36.96 1.47
CA SER A 771 1.29 -37.67 0.40
C SER A 771 1.55 -39.14 0.73
N GLY A 772 1.70 -40.00 -0.30
CA GLY A 772 2.27 -41.35 -0.14
C GLY A 772 1.29 -42.52 0.04
N GLN A 773 -0.03 -42.31 -0.03
CA GLN A 773 -1.02 -43.39 0.01
C GLN A 773 -2.04 -43.24 -1.13
N LYS A 774 -2.35 -44.32 -1.88
CA LYS A 774 -3.40 -44.29 -2.92
C LYS A 774 -4.74 -43.96 -2.26
N ARG A 775 -5.47 -42.95 -2.72
CA ARG A 775 -6.75 -42.52 -2.12
C ARG A 775 -7.93 -42.74 -3.02
N GLU A 776 -9.09 -43.04 -2.44
CA GLU A 776 -10.34 -43.13 -3.18
C GLU A 776 -11.07 -41.79 -3.23
N ALA A 777 -11.50 -41.39 -4.42
CA ALA A 777 -12.28 -40.16 -4.61
C ALA A 777 -13.73 -40.27 -4.13
N SER A 778 -14.16 -41.39 -3.54
CA SER A 778 -15.49 -41.52 -2.97
C SER A 778 -15.50 -41.02 -1.53
N PHE A 779 -16.32 -40.01 -1.23
CA PHE A 779 -16.89 -39.88 0.10
C PHE A 779 -17.56 -41.22 0.43
N GLY A 780 -17.51 -41.72 1.67
CA GLY A 780 -18.14 -42.98 2.08
C GLY A 780 -19.67 -43.04 1.96
N ILE A 781 -20.25 -42.26 1.06
CA ILE A 781 -21.67 -42.03 0.83
C ILE A 781 -22.15 -43.00 -0.25
N LYS A 782 -22.87 -44.06 0.16
CA LYS A 782 -23.85 -44.66 -0.76
C LYS A 782 -24.94 -43.61 -1.01
N PRO A 783 -25.39 -43.39 -2.26
CA PRO A 783 -26.50 -42.49 -2.52
C PRO A 783 -27.73 -42.98 -1.76
N ALA A 784 -28.22 -42.18 -0.80
CA ALA A 784 -29.55 -42.36 -0.27
C ALA A 784 -30.53 -42.06 -1.41
N GLY A 785 -31.39 -43.02 -1.74
CA GLY A 785 -32.42 -42.83 -2.75
C GLY A 785 -33.30 -41.63 -2.40
N GLY A 786 -33.40 -40.66 -3.31
CA GLY A 786 -34.25 -39.50 -3.14
C GLY A 786 -33.87 -38.34 -4.05
N ALA A 787 -34.57 -38.25 -5.20
CA ALA A 787 -34.68 -37.13 -6.13
C ALA A 787 -33.39 -36.55 -6.77
N MET A 788 -33.19 -36.89 -8.05
CA MET A 788 -32.40 -36.08 -8.99
C MET A 788 -32.92 -34.64 -9.02
N PRO A 789 -32.06 -33.61 -8.92
CA PRO A 789 -32.42 -32.30 -9.45
C PRO A 789 -32.45 -32.39 -10.97
N LEU A 790 -33.58 -32.00 -11.55
CA LEU A 790 -33.79 -31.92 -13.00
C LEU A 790 -32.63 -31.16 -13.67
N LEU A 791 -31.95 -31.85 -14.58
CA LEU A 791 -31.20 -31.24 -15.67
C LEU A 791 -32.14 -30.27 -16.40
N VAL A 792 -31.88 -28.97 -16.29
CA VAL A 792 -32.36 -27.99 -17.27
C VAL A 792 -31.37 -28.01 -18.43
N PRO A 793 -31.71 -28.53 -19.62
CA PRO A 793 -30.83 -28.46 -20.75
C PRO A 793 -30.84 -27.04 -21.30
N ILE A 794 -29.64 -26.56 -21.60
CA ILE A 794 -29.32 -25.44 -22.48
C ILE A 794 -30.14 -25.59 -23.77
N LEU A 795 -31.23 -24.83 -23.90
CA LEU A 795 -32.03 -24.73 -25.13
C LEU A 795 -32.85 -23.43 -25.10
N TRP A 796 -32.16 -22.30 -25.06
CA TRP A 796 -32.79 -21.00 -25.35
C TRP A 796 -31.80 -20.05 -26.05
N MET A 797 -31.25 -20.51 -27.19
CA MET A 797 -30.55 -19.63 -28.13
C MET A 797 -30.46 -20.26 -29.54
N ALA A 798 -31.57 -20.76 -30.06
CA ALA A 798 -31.68 -21.15 -31.47
C ALA A 798 -33.15 -21.24 -31.88
N MET A 799 -33.77 -20.09 -32.20
CA MET A 799 -34.90 -19.96 -33.15
C MET A 799 -35.51 -18.57 -33.00
N LYS A 800 -34.99 -17.60 -33.76
CA LYS A 800 -35.76 -16.43 -34.21
C LYS A 800 -35.06 -15.75 -35.38
N TYR A 801 -34.83 -16.50 -36.45
CA TYR A 801 -34.72 -15.94 -37.80
C TYR A 801 -35.35 -16.95 -38.76
N ILE A 802 -36.13 -16.41 -39.69
CA ILE A 802 -36.89 -17.08 -40.76
C ILE A 802 -38.30 -17.52 -40.34
N PHE A 803 -39.28 -16.63 -40.52
CA PHE A 803 -40.22 -16.75 -41.64
C PHE A 803 -40.72 -15.37 -42.05
N ILE A 804 -40.64 -15.13 -43.36
CA ILE A 804 -41.16 -14.00 -44.12
C ILE A 804 -42.66 -14.27 -44.35
N PHE A 805 -43.54 -13.36 -43.94
CA PHE A 805 -44.63 -12.71 -44.70
C PHE A 805 -45.51 -11.89 -43.75
#